data_AF-A0A1I6SV93-F1
#
_entry.id   AF-A0A1I6SV93-F1
#
_cell.length_a   1.000
_cell.length_b   1.000
_cell.length_c   1.000
_cell.angle_alpha   90.00
_cell.angle_beta   90.00
_cell.angle_gamma   90.00
#
_symmetry.space_group_name_H-M   'P 1'
#
loop_
_entity.id
_entity.type
_entity.pdbx_description
1 polymer ?
#
loop_
_entity_poly.entity_id
_entity_poly.type
_entity_poly.pdbx_seq_one_letter_code
_entity_poly.pdbx_strand_id
1 'polypeptide(L)'
;MRLLVIVRGLPGVGKSTWLEAEGLMPYTLSADHIRMQTQSPVYTMDGELEITAKNDKTVWRHLFTLLEERMKRGELTVVDATHLSARNFAQYKKYCKEYRYRAVVIDFTQVALDEVLKRNRQRPSYKRVPETVIINGAERLREESLPGWLTVIPPSEWKVWRETKILDFNHWRKIHHIGDIHGCYQALMEYLQGELKNDELYIFTGDWCDRGLQNAEVLQYFISIHDRDNVILIEGNHERHLWEWSNDRPAASSSFNRETAIELTKANISKKSVRVLYRKVRPIALYTYRGKKVFVNHGGFPNLPERLPLIAAEQAIKGVGGYDVDIDDRWDELSEEAEYQIHGHRNRYRLPTKASKRSFNLEGQVEEGGHLRVVTLDETGFTTFEIKNDHFSPWEAEEPVAFDEPDLSVDELMKSMDENPLVKKKEVGENIFSYNFTTKAFAKNRWDEVNVRARGLFINEKTKEIVNRSYNKFFNIEQRPETKLKVLRDRFTYPVTVYSKPNGYLGMLGYDADTDALLFSSKSELRGPFALWFQELFYETFHEEKVNEIKEVVKEEGVSLVFEVILPEKDPHIIKYEEDHLILLDIVKRTSQYQKESWQRLVNLGEKLGVKVKDKVHTFTDWLGFYRFYQRFNKDLSCEIEGYIVEDASGLMTKMKGPYYLFWRHMRKVKANLADGQSHMLYKDLMVSEEHFRFYDWMKRVREERGENFLKEHTIIQLRDEFLEEVGKDNGVQGSLL
;
A
#
# COMPACT_ATOMS: atom_id res chain seq x y z
N MET A 1 -7.48 -21.63 -13.70
CA MET A 1 -6.56 -20.60 -14.24
C MET A 1 -5.64 -21.22 -15.29
N ARG A 2 -4.87 -20.39 -16.04
CA ARG A 2 -3.95 -20.81 -17.14
C ARG A 2 -4.62 -21.66 -18.21
N LEU A 3 -5.51 -21.03 -18.96
CA LEU A 3 -6.28 -21.67 -20.02
C LEU A 3 -6.01 -20.98 -21.36
N LEU A 4 -5.56 -21.75 -22.34
CA LEU A 4 -5.43 -21.34 -23.73
C LEU A 4 -6.66 -21.87 -24.47
N VAL A 5 -7.48 -20.97 -24.99
CA VAL A 5 -8.65 -21.33 -25.79
C VAL A 5 -8.30 -21.08 -27.24
N ILE A 6 -8.50 -22.07 -28.08
CA ILE A 6 -8.24 -21.97 -29.52
C ILE A 6 -9.57 -22.16 -30.23
N VAL A 7 -10.04 -21.16 -30.95
CA VAL A 7 -11.26 -21.32 -31.76
C VAL A 7 -10.87 -21.91 -33.13
N ARG A 8 -11.56 -22.97 -33.55
CA ARG A 8 -11.30 -23.68 -34.82
C ARG A 8 -12.53 -23.60 -35.72
N GLY A 9 -12.32 -23.26 -36.99
CA GLY A 9 -13.37 -23.30 -37.99
C GLY A 9 -13.14 -22.33 -39.15
N LEU A 10 -13.91 -22.52 -40.22
CA LEU A 10 -13.80 -21.76 -41.46
C LEU A 10 -14.04 -20.25 -41.27
N PRO A 11 -13.53 -19.39 -42.17
CA PRO A 11 -13.97 -18.00 -42.26
C PRO A 11 -15.50 -17.93 -42.43
N GLY A 12 -16.18 -17.03 -41.71
CA GLY A 12 -17.64 -16.89 -41.76
C GLY A 12 -18.44 -17.88 -40.92
N VAL A 13 -17.81 -18.83 -40.22
CA VAL A 13 -18.52 -19.85 -39.42
C VAL A 13 -19.24 -19.30 -38.18
N GLY A 14 -18.86 -18.11 -37.69
CA GLY A 14 -19.49 -17.46 -36.53
C GLY A 14 -18.58 -17.30 -35.30
N LYS A 15 -17.27 -17.58 -35.39
CA LYS A 15 -16.32 -17.47 -34.26
C LYS A 15 -16.37 -16.12 -33.55
N SER A 16 -16.18 -15.02 -34.30
CA SER A 16 -16.13 -13.68 -33.71
C SER A 16 -17.46 -13.27 -33.06
N THR A 17 -18.59 -13.64 -33.67
CA THR A 17 -19.92 -13.40 -33.09
C THR A 17 -20.10 -14.16 -31.77
N TRP A 18 -19.64 -15.42 -31.71
CA TRP A 18 -19.68 -16.21 -30.47
C TRP A 18 -18.76 -15.63 -29.39
N LEU A 19 -17.56 -15.18 -29.75
CA LEU A 19 -16.62 -14.55 -28.82
C LEU A 19 -17.19 -13.27 -28.20
N GLU A 20 -17.89 -12.47 -29.00
CA GLU A 20 -18.57 -11.26 -28.53
C GLU A 20 -19.74 -11.61 -27.59
N ALA A 21 -20.60 -12.55 -27.99
CA ALA A 21 -21.72 -13.00 -27.16
C ALA A 21 -21.30 -13.59 -25.81
N GLU A 22 -20.13 -14.23 -25.74
CA GLU A 22 -19.58 -14.80 -24.50
C GLU A 22 -18.71 -13.82 -23.70
N GLY A 23 -18.55 -12.57 -24.15
CA GLY A 23 -17.72 -11.56 -23.47
C GLY A 23 -16.21 -11.85 -23.53
N LEU A 24 -15.76 -12.62 -24.53
CA LEU A 24 -14.37 -13.08 -24.65
C LEU A 24 -13.46 -12.15 -25.45
N MET A 25 -13.99 -11.07 -26.01
CA MET A 25 -13.23 -10.14 -26.83
C MET A 25 -11.99 -9.55 -26.12
N PRO A 26 -12.04 -9.12 -24.84
CA PRO A 26 -10.84 -8.64 -24.13
C PRO A 26 -9.72 -9.69 -24.00
N TYR A 27 -10.11 -10.97 -23.97
CA TYR A 27 -9.22 -12.11 -23.80
C TYR A 27 -8.69 -12.66 -25.14
N THR A 28 -9.12 -12.11 -26.28
CA THR A 28 -8.86 -12.66 -27.61
C THR A 28 -7.68 -12.00 -28.33
N LEU A 29 -6.76 -12.82 -28.84
CA LEU A 29 -5.77 -12.47 -29.85
C LEU A 29 -6.27 -12.96 -31.22
N SER A 30 -6.81 -12.06 -32.03
CA SER A 30 -7.32 -12.38 -33.36
C SER A 30 -6.29 -12.05 -34.44
N ALA A 31 -5.95 -13.04 -35.27
CA ALA A 31 -5.03 -12.84 -36.38
C ALA A 31 -5.55 -11.80 -37.39
N ASP A 32 -6.88 -11.76 -37.63
CA ASP A 32 -7.50 -10.78 -38.53
C ASP A 32 -7.46 -9.36 -37.95
N HIS A 33 -7.63 -9.21 -36.64
CA HIS A 33 -7.49 -7.91 -35.99
C HIS A 33 -6.04 -7.40 -36.09
N ILE A 34 -5.06 -8.26 -35.84
CA ILE A 34 -3.64 -7.91 -35.94
C ILE A 34 -3.26 -7.59 -37.40
N ARG A 35 -3.82 -8.29 -38.40
CA ARG A 35 -3.65 -7.93 -39.83
C ARG A 35 -4.09 -6.50 -40.10
N MET A 36 -5.26 -6.11 -39.62
CA MET A 36 -5.82 -4.77 -39.80
C MET A 36 -5.03 -3.68 -39.06
N GLN A 37 -4.38 -4.01 -37.94
CA GLN A 37 -3.45 -3.11 -37.27
C GLN A 37 -2.09 -3.01 -37.99
N THR A 38 -1.70 -4.07 -38.71
CA THR A 38 -0.43 -4.12 -39.46
C THR A 38 -0.54 -3.38 -40.80
N GLN A 39 -1.70 -3.44 -41.46
CA GLN A 39 -1.93 -2.78 -42.74
C GLN A 39 -3.44 -2.50 -42.94
N SER A 40 -3.74 -1.33 -43.53
CA SER A 40 -5.10 -1.01 -43.99
C SER A 40 -5.56 -1.98 -45.10
N PRO A 41 -6.87 -2.10 -45.37
CA PRO A 41 -7.37 -2.86 -46.51
C PRO A 41 -6.71 -2.40 -47.82
N VAL A 42 -6.52 -3.35 -48.74
CA VAL A 42 -5.95 -3.09 -50.07
C VAL A 42 -7.02 -3.24 -51.13
N TYR A 43 -6.85 -2.55 -52.25
CA TYR A 43 -7.75 -2.63 -53.40
C TYR A 43 -7.34 -3.79 -54.31
N THR A 44 -8.30 -4.61 -54.74
CA THR A 44 -8.11 -5.72 -55.67
C THR A 44 -8.27 -5.26 -57.12
N MET A 45 -7.84 -6.11 -58.07
CA MET A 45 -8.03 -5.84 -59.51
C MET A 45 -9.51 -5.83 -59.92
N ASP A 46 -10.39 -6.42 -59.09
CA ASP A 46 -11.83 -6.50 -59.33
C ASP A 46 -12.59 -5.29 -58.76
N GLY A 47 -11.89 -4.30 -58.18
CA GLY A 47 -12.51 -3.10 -57.64
C GLY A 47 -12.99 -3.22 -56.19
N GLU A 48 -12.62 -4.28 -55.48
CA GLU A 48 -13.06 -4.54 -54.12
C GLU A 48 -11.94 -4.27 -53.11
N LEU A 49 -12.31 -4.00 -51.86
CA LEU A 49 -11.35 -3.98 -50.76
C LEU A 49 -11.16 -5.39 -50.20
N GLU A 50 -9.95 -5.71 -49.73
CA GLU A 50 -9.67 -6.96 -49.02
C GLU A 50 -8.64 -6.80 -47.89
N ILE A 51 -8.61 -7.77 -46.97
CA ILE A 51 -7.53 -7.94 -45.99
C ILE A 51 -6.41 -8.76 -46.63
N THR A 52 -5.25 -8.14 -46.85
CA THR A 52 -4.11 -8.80 -47.47
C THR A 52 -3.34 -9.69 -46.50
N ALA A 53 -2.89 -10.86 -46.98
CA ALA A 53 -2.03 -11.79 -46.23
C ALA A 53 -0.52 -11.55 -46.46
N LYS A 54 -0.13 -10.51 -47.23
CA LYS A 54 1.29 -10.24 -47.58
C LYS A 54 2.20 -10.09 -46.37
N ASN A 55 1.67 -9.62 -45.24
CA ASN A 55 2.40 -9.38 -44.00
C ASN A 55 2.22 -10.48 -42.94
N ASP A 56 1.72 -11.66 -43.31
CA ASP A 56 1.38 -12.74 -42.35
C ASP A 56 2.55 -13.14 -41.45
N LYS A 57 3.80 -13.13 -41.96
CA LYS A 57 4.99 -13.41 -41.12
C LYS A 57 5.12 -12.43 -39.95
N THR A 58 4.86 -11.15 -40.18
CA THR A 58 4.90 -10.10 -39.16
C THR A 58 3.71 -10.25 -38.19
N VAL A 59 2.51 -10.50 -38.71
CA VAL A 59 1.28 -10.72 -37.93
C VAL A 59 1.46 -11.85 -36.93
N TRP A 60 1.90 -13.03 -37.41
CA TRP A 60 2.10 -14.20 -36.53
C TRP A 60 3.19 -13.97 -35.50
N ARG A 61 4.27 -13.27 -35.87
CA ARG A 61 5.30 -12.86 -34.89
C ARG A 61 4.68 -12.03 -33.76
N HIS A 62 3.89 -11.00 -34.08
CA HIS A 62 3.22 -10.18 -33.08
C HIS A 62 2.23 -10.99 -32.23
N LEU A 63 1.42 -11.86 -32.86
CA LEU A 63 0.49 -12.72 -32.14
C LEU A 63 1.21 -13.59 -31.11
N PHE A 64 2.32 -14.24 -31.49
CA PHE A 64 3.07 -15.09 -30.57
C PHE A 64 3.80 -14.30 -29.48
N THR A 65 4.30 -13.10 -29.78
CA THR A 65 4.84 -12.20 -28.75
C THR A 65 3.78 -11.83 -27.72
N LEU A 66 2.59 -11.41 -28.16
CA LEU A 66 1.48 -11.08 -27.26
C LEU A 66 1.00 -12.29 -26.46
N LEU A 67 0.88 -13.45 -27.12
CA LEU A 67 0.50 -14.71 -26.48
C LEU A 67 1.48 -15.06 -25.36
N GLU A 68 2.79 -14.98 -25.63
CA GLU A 68 3.82 -15.26 -24.64
C GLU A 68 3.76 -14.32 -23.43
N GLU A 69 3.57 -13.01 -23.66
CA GLU A 69 3.44 -12.03 -22.58
C GLU A 69 2.20 -12.29 -21.70
N ARG A 70 1.06 -12.62 -22.30
CA ARG A 70 -0.15 -13.03 -21.54
C ARG A 70 0.08 -14.34 -20.79
N MET A 71 0.79 -15.28 -21.42
CA MET A 71 1.08 -16.58 -20.83
C MET A 71 2.00 -16.49 -19.60
N LYS A 72 3.02 -15.61 -19.63
CA LYS A 72 3.87 -15.30 -18.48
C LYS A 72 3.06 -14.86 -17.24
N ARG A 73 2.01 -14.07 -17.45
CA ARG A 73 1.11 -13.57 -16.38
C ARG A 73 0.01 -14.54 -15.97
N GLY A 74 -0.13 -15.67 -16.68
CA GLY A 74 -1.14 -16.67 -16.33
C GLY A 74 -2.57 -16.30 -16.74
N GLU A 75 -2.75 -15.39 -17.69
CA GLU A 75 -4.04 -14.92 -18.21
C GLU A 75 -4.80 -15.98 -19.02
N LEU A 76 -6.14 -15.99 -18.95
CA LEU A 76 -6.93 -16.61 -20.01
C LEU A 76 -6.58 -15.94 -21.33
N THR A 77 -6.18 -16.73 -22.32
CA THR A 77 -5.96 -16.21 -23.67
C THR A 77 -6.74 -17.04 -24.67
N VAL A 78 -7.55 -16.36 -25.48
CA VAL A 78 -8.24 -16.94 -26.63
C VAL A 78 -7.45 -16.60 -27.89
N VAL A 79 -7.20 -17.56 -28.76
CA VAL A 79 -6.55 -17.33 -30.06
C VAL A 79 -7.56 -17.56 -31.17
N ASP A 80 -7.88 -16.50 -31.89
CA ASP A 80 -8.81 -16.50 -33.02
C ASP A 80 -8.07 -16.51 -34.36
N ALA A 81 -8.05 -17.69 -34.97
CA ALA A 81 -7.64 -17.92 -36.35
C ALA A 81 -8.42 -19.14 -36.89
N THR A 82 -8.19 -19.51 -38.15
CA THR A 82 -8.92 -20.63 -38.77
C THR A 82 -8.51 -22.01 -38.23
N HIS A 83 -7.23 -22.17 -37.87
CA HIS A 83 -6.66 -23.40 -37.29
C HIS A 83 -6.97 -24.67 -38.08
N LEU A 84 -6.81 -24.61 -39.41
CA LEU A 84 -7.14 -25.70 -40.32
C LEU A 84 -6.12 -26.85 -40.31
N SER A 85 -4.88 -26.61 -39.88
CA SER A 85 -3.81 -27.62 -39.88
C SER A 85 -3.25 -27.98 -38.50
N ALA A 86 -3.00 -29.27 -38.28
CA ALA A 86 -2.37 -29.85 -37.10
C ALA A 86 -0.98 -29.24 -36.81
N ARG A 87 -0.26 -28.82 -37.86
CA ARG A 87 1.04 -28.14 -37.73
C ARG A 87 0.95 -26.83 -36.96
N ASN A 88 -0.19 -26.13 -37.03
CA ASN A 88 -0.42 -24.86 -36.33
C ASN A 88 -0.34 -25.02 -34.80
N PHE A 89 -0.54 -26.23 -34.27
CA PHE A 89 -0.62 -26.48 -32.84
C PHE A 89 0.72 -26.80 -32.17
N ALA A 90 1.78 -27.05 -32.95
CA ALA A 90 3.09 -27.41 -32.40
C ALA A 90 3.68 -26.27 -31.54
N GLN A 91 3.54 -25.03 -32.00
CA GLN A 91 4.03 -23.86 -31.27
C GLN A 91 3.21 -23.61 -30.00
N TYR A 92 1.87 -23.72 -30.05
CA TYR A 92 1.03 -23.63 -28.87
C TYR A 92 1.39 -24.69 -27.83
N LYS A 93 1.67 -25.93 -28.25
CA LYS A 93 2.10 -27.01 -27.34
C LYS A 93 3.37 -26.64 -26.57
N LYS A 94 4.35 -26.03 -27.24
CA LYS A 94 5.59 -25.56 -26.60
C LYS A 94 5.29 -24.52 -25.53
N TYR A 95 4.49 -23.51 -25.87
CA TYR A 95 4.08 -22.46 -24.93
C TYR A 95 3.26 -23.02 -23.75
N CYS A 96 2.30 -23.90 -24.01
CA CYS A 96 1.50 -24.52 -22.95
C CYS A 96 2.35 -25.33 -21.98
N LYS A 97 3.37 -26.04 -22.48
CA LYS A 97 4.30 -26.79 -21.63
C LYS A 97 5.19 -25.87 -20.79
N GLU A 98 5.72 -24.80 -21.39
CA GLU A 98 6.60 -23.83 -20.71
C GLU A 98 5.85 -23.07 -19.60
N TYR A 99 4.63 -22.60 -19.90
CA TYR A 99 3.88 -21.73 -19.01
C TYR A 99 2.77 -22.46 -18.22
N ARG A 100 2.70 -23.80 -18.32
CA ARG A 100 1.73 -24.69 -17.63
C ARG A 100 0.27 -24.37 -17.92
N TYR A 101 -0.06 -24.24 -19.20
CA TYR A 101 -1.43 -24.02 -19.65
C TYR A 101 -2.11 -25.32 -20.03
N ARG A 102 -3.41 -25.40 -19.72
CA ARG A 102 -4.32 -26.33 -20.38
C ARG A 102 -4.77 -25.69 -21.70
N ALA A 103 -4.94 -26.50 -22.74
CA ALA A 103 -5.42 -26.02 -24.03
C ALA A 103 -6.76 -26.68 -24.38
N VAL A 104 -7.72 -25.83 -24.75
CA VAL A 104 -9.06 -26.22 -25.19
C VAL A 104 -9.30 -25.70 -26.58
N VAL A 105 -9.85 -26.54 -27.45
CA VAL A 105 -10.32 -26.14 -28.78
C VAL A 105 -11.83 -26.03 -28.75
N ILE A 106 -12.35 -24.85 -29.09
CA ILE A 106 -13.77 -24.67 -29.38
C ILE A 106 -13.97 -24.94 -30.86
N ASP A 107 -14.63 -26.05 -31.18
CA ASP A 107 -14.72 -26.54 -32.55
C ASP A 107 -16.06 -26.14 -33.21
N PHE A 108 -15.98 -25.31 -34.26
CA PHE A 108 -17.12 -24.87 -35.07
C PHE A 108 -17.27 -25.66 -36.38
N THR A 109 -16.48 -26.72 -36.59
CA THR A 109 -16.49 -27.50 -37.85
C THR A 109 -17.80 -28.23 -38.13
N GLN A 110 -18.71 -28.29 -37.16
CA GLN A 110 -20.05 -28.89 -37.30
C GLN A 110 -21.04 -28.02 -38.10
N VAL A 111 -20.72 -26.75 -38.38
CA VAL A 111 -21.59 -25.88 -39.18
C VAL A 111 -21.50 -26.25 -40.66
N ALA A 112 -22.65 -26.47 -41.30
CA ALA A 112 -22.75 -26.84 -42.71
C ALA A 112 -22.08 -25.81 -43.64
N LEU A 113 -21.36 -26.29 -44.67
CA LEU A 113 -20.61 -25.45 -45.60
C LEU A 113 -21.47 -24.40 -46.30
N ASP A 114 -22.69 -24.76 -46.72
CA ASP A 114 -23.63 -23.83 -47.38
C ASP A 114 -23.99 -22.64 -46.49
N GLU A 115 -24.16 -22.89 -45.19
CA GLU A 115 -24.44 -21.86 -44.20
C GLU A 115 -23.19 -20.97 -43.98
N VAL A 116 -21.99 -21.54 -43.99
CA VAL A 116 -20.73 -20.77 -43.91
C VAL A 116 -20.57 -19.84 -45.13
N LEU A 117 -20.85 -20.34 -46.35
CA LEU A 117 -20.78 -19.55 -47.58
C LEU A 117 -21.82 -18.42 -47.57
N LYS A 118 -23.06 -18.73 -47.16
CA LYS A 118 -24.14 -17.73 -46.99
C LYS A 118 -23.72 -16.62 -46.03
N ARG A 119 -23.19 -16.97 -44.85
CA ARG A 119 -22.68 -16.01 -43.87
C ARG A 119 -21.53 -15.17 -44.42
N ASN A 120 -20.61 -15.78 -45.18
CA ASN A 120 -19.49 -15.07 -45.77
C ASN A 120 -19.95 -13.97 -46.75
N ARG A 121 -20.98 -14.22 -47.57
CA ARG A 121 -21.58 -13.22 -48.47
C ARG A 121 -22.18 -12.02 -47.73
N GLN A 122 -22.66 -12.22 -46.50
CA GLN A 122 -23.26 -11.18 -45.67
C GLN A 122 -22.24 -10.33 -44.90
N ARG A 123 -20.95 -10.71 -44.88
CA ARG A 123 -19.90 -9.93 -44.22
C ARG A 123 -19.63 -8.61 -44.96
N PRO A 124 -19.08 -7.59 -44.28
CA PRO A 124 -18.54 -6.40 -44.94
C PRO A 124 -17.59 -6.80 -46.07
N SER A 125 -17.63 -6.11 -47.21
CA SER A 125 -16.91 -6.48 -48.44
C SER A 125 -15.44 -6.82 -48.17
N TYR A 126 -14.74 -5.94 -47.47
CA TYR A 126 -13.33 -6.12 -47.13
C TYR A 126 -13.01 -7.30 -46.20
N LYS A 127 -13.99 -7.87 -45.50
CA LYS A 127 -13.84 -9.07 -44.66
C LYS A 127 -14.24 -10.36 -45.38
N ARG A 128 -14.81 -10.29 -46.59
CA ARG A 128 -15.21 -11.47 -47.36
C ARG A 128 -13.97 -12.21 -47.81
N VAL A 129 -13.99 -13.52 -47.64
CA VAL A 129 -12.92 -14.42 -48.13
C VAL A 129 -13.43 -15.11 -49.39
N PRO A 130 -12.61 -15.29 -50.45
CA PRO A 130 -13.04 -16.01 -51.65
C PRO A 130 -13.64 -17.39 -51.33
N GLU A 131 -14.77 -17.74 -51.96
CA GLU A 131 -15.48 -19.00 -51.66
C GLU A 131 -14.60 -20.23 -51.91
N THR A 132 -13.73 -20.18 -52.92
CA THR A 132 -12.73 -21.21 -53.21
C THR A 132 -11.81 -21.50 -52.02
N VAL A 133 -11.40 -20.46 -51.27
CA VAL A 133 -10.58 -20.62 -50.06
C VAL A 133 -11.36 -21.30 -48.94
N ILE A 134 -12.66 -21.02 -48.81
CA ILE A 134 -13.54 -21.64 -47.81
C ILE A 134 -13.77 -23.12 -48.14
N ILE A 135 -14.06 -23.44 -49.41
CA ILE A 135 -14.26 -24.81 -49.90
C ILE A 135 -12.98 -25.65 -49.71
N ASN A 136 -11.83 -25.14 -50.16
CA ASN A 136 -10.54 -25.80 -49.97
C ASN A 136 -10.21 -26.00 -48.47
N GLY A 137 -10.62 -25.05 -47.62
CA GLY A 137 -10.48 -25.16 -46.17
C GLY A 137 -11.35 -26.30 -45.59
N ALA A 138 -12.56 -26.49 -46.12
CA ALA A 138 -13.47 -27.55 -45.69
C ALA A 138 -12.96 -28.94 -46.08
N GLU A 139 -12.32 -29.07 -47.25
CA GLU A 139 -11.62 -30.29 -47.66
C GLU A 139 -10.48 -30.64 -46.72
N ARG A 140 -9.60 -29.67 -46.40
CA ARG A 140 -8.49 -29.90 -45.45
C ARG A 140 -8.99 -30.35 -44.07
N LEU A 141 -10.08 -29.76 -43.58
CA LEU A 141 -10.65 -30.14 -42.28
C LEU A 141 -11.16 -31.59 -42.25
N ARG A 142 -11.58 -32.16 -43.39
CA ARG A 142 -11.98 -33.57 -43.49
C ARG A 142 -10.79 -34.52 -43.39
N GLU A 143 -9.61 -34.09 -43.87
CA GLU A 143 -8.39 -34.90 -43.88
C GLU A 143 -7.56 -34.75 -42.60
N GLU A 144 -7.70 -33.64 -41.88
CA GLU A 144 -6.84 -33.31 -40.74
C GLU A 144 -7.48 -33.60 -39.36
N SER A 145 -6.83 -34.50 -38.60
CA SER A 145 -7.16 -34.78 -37.20
C SER A 145 -6.47 -33.82 -36.22
N LEU A 146 -7.15 -33.46 -35.12
CA LEU A 146 -6.54 -32.66 -34.05
C LEU A 146 -5.56 -33.48 -33.20
N PRO A 147 -4.45 -32.88 -32.74
CA PRO A 147 -3.53 -33.53 -31.81
C PRO A 147 -4.19 -33.96 -30.49
N GLY A 148 -3.94 -35.19 -30.02
CA GLY A 148 -4.57 -35.76 -28.82
C GLY A 148 -4.21 -35.12 -27.46
N TRP A 149 -3.36 -34.09 -27.43
CA TRP A 149 -3.08 -33.33 -26.20
C TRP A 149 -4.08 -32.18 -25.98
N LEU A 150 -4.90 -31.88 -26.98
CA LEU A 150 -5.94 -30.85 -26.92
C LEU A 150 -7.23 -31.44 -26.38
N THR A 151 -7.91 -30.70 -25.52
CA THR A 151 -9.31 -31.00 -25.18
C THR A 151 -10.21 -30.30 -26.19
N VAL A 152 -11.08 -31.04 -26.88
CA VAL A 152 -11.97 -30.47 -27.91
C VAL A 152 -13.38 -30.45 -27.36
N ILE A 153 -14.04 -29.30 -27.42
CA ILE A 153 -15.41 -29.14 -26.92
C ILE A 153 -16.26 -28.34 -27.93
N PRO A 154 -17.58 -28.58 -27.98
CA PRO A 154 -18.50 -27.71 -28.71
C PRO A 154 -18.68 -26.36 -28.00
N PRO A 155 -19.11 -25.29 -28.70
CA PRO A 155 -19.36 -23.98 -28.10
C PRO A 155 -20.33 -24.00 -26.90
N SER A 156 -21.28 -24.93 -26.87
CA SER A 156 -22.26 -25.10 -25.80
C SER A 156 -21.64 -25.49 -24.45
N GLU A 157 -20.48 -26.14 -24.45
CA GLU A 157 -19.81 -26.61 -23.23
C GLU A 157 -18.87 -25.56 -22.61
N TRP A 158 -18.62 -24.44 -23.29
CA TRP A 158 -17.73 -23.37 -22.80
C TRP A 158 -18.12 -22.86 -21.42
N LYS A 159 -19.43 -22.81 -21.11
CA LYS A 159 -19.93 -22.38 -19.79
C LYS A 159 -19.27 -23.17 -18.66
N VAL A 160 -19.10 -24.48 -18.79
CA VAL A 160 -18.46 -25.31 -17.74
C VAL A 160 -16.99 -24.93 -17.50
N TRP A 161 -16.29 -24.47 -18.54
CA TRP A 161 -14.86 -24.14 -18.48
C TRP A 161 -14.58 -22.74 -17.95
N ARG A 162 -15.51 -21.80 -18.14
CA ARG A 162 -15.39 -20.42 -17.66
C ARG A 162 -15.81 -20.26 -16.19
N GLU A 163 -16.64 -21.18 -15.67
CA GLU A 163 -17.09 -21.13 -14.28
C GLU A 163 -15.99 -21.49 -13.28
N THR A 164 -16.09 -20.88 -12.10
CA THR A 164 -15.18 -21.15 -10.98
C THR A 164 -15.49 -22.52 -10.37
N LYS A 165 -14.51 -23.44 -10.39
CA LYS A 165 -14.64 -24.74 -9.71
C LYS A 165 -14.38 -24.59 -8.21
N ILE A 166 -15.37 -24.94 -7.40
CA ILE A 166 -15.29 -25.00 -5.93
C ILE A 166 -15.10 -26.46 -5.51
N LEU A 167 -14.13 -26.74 -4.66
CA LEU A 167 -13.87 -28.07 -4.11
C LEU A 167 -14.71 -28.32 -2.84
N ASP A 168 -15.12 -29.55 -2.60
CA ASP A 168 -15.77 -29.95 -1.35
C ASP A 168 -14.78 -30.70 -0.47
N PHE A 169 -14.46 -30.11 0.69
CA PHE A 169 -13.49 -30.64 1.65
C PHE A 169 -14.15 -31.12 2.94
N ASN A 170 -15.47 -31.27 3.00
CA ASN A 170 -16.20 -31.73 4.20
C ASN A 170 -15.81 -33.14 4.67
N HIS A 171 -15.13 -33.93 3.83
CA HIS A 171 -14.65 -35.27 4.18
C HIS A 171 -13.36 -35.26 5.02
N TRP A 172 -12.62 -34.15 5.04
CA TRP A 172 -11.42 -34.02 5.88
C TRP A 172 -11.81 -33.71 7.33
N ARG A 173 -11.12 -34.33 8.30
CA ARG A 173 -11.35 -34.00 9.72
C ARG A 173 -10.88 -32.59 10.04
N LYS A 174 -9.75 -32.18 9.46
CA LYS A 174 -9.11 -30.87 9.68
C LYS A 174 -8.32 -30.45 8.44
N ILE A 175 -8.24 -29.15 8.22
CA ILE A 175 -7.47 -28.54 7.12
C ILE A 175 -6.42 -27.60 7.70
N HIS A 176 -5.16 -27.78 7.33
CA HIS A 176 -4.02 -26.97 7.73
C HIS A 176 -3.60 -26.06 6.58
N HIS A 177 -3.40 -24.77 6.87
CA HIS A 177 -2.92 -23.78 5.92
C HIS A 177 -1.60 -23.23 6.43
N ILE A 178 -0.50 -23.62 5.80
CA ILE A 178 0.86 -23.30 6.22
C ILE A 178 1.39 -22.16 5.35
N GLY A 179 1.87 -21.11 6.01
CA GLY A 179 2.38 -19.89 5.41
C GLY A 179 3.68 -20.04 4.63
N ASP A 180 4.31 -18.89 4.37
CA ASP A 180 5.62 -18.81 3.73
C ASP A 180 6.69 -19.49 4.61
N ILE A 181 7.57 -20.26 3.98
CA ILE A 181 8.57 -21.09 4.67
C ILE A 181 9.98 -20.56 4.43
N HIS A 182 10.26 -20.06 3.22
CA HIS A 182 11.53 -19.44 2.84
C HIS A 182 12.77 -20.23 3.32
N GLY A 183 12.80 -21.56 3.16
CA GLY A 183 13.93 -22.37 3.57
C GLY A 183 14.09 -22.56 5.08
N CYS A 184 13.06 -22.29 5.90
CA CYS A 184 13.07 -22.48 7.35
C CYS A 184 12.54 -23.88 7.73
N TYR A 185 13.31 -24.92 7.42
CA TYR A 185 12.93 -26.32 7.59
C TYR A 185 12.58 -26.69 9.06
N GLN A 186 13.36 -26.20 10.03
CA GLN A 186 13.15 -26.53 11.44
C GLN A 186 11.79 -26.04 11.95
N ALA A 187 11.44 -24.77 11.70
CA ALA A 187 10.14 -24.22 12.09
C ALA A 187 8.97 -25.02 11.46
N LEU A 188 9.14 -25.46 10.20
CA LEU A 188 8.15 -26.31 9.53
C LEU A 188 7.99 -27.67 10.21
N MET A 189 9.10 -28.34 10.53
CA MET A 189 9.07 -29.66 11.16
C MET A 189 8.57 -29.61 12.60
N GLU A 190 8.84 -28.52 13.33
CA GLU A 190 8.30 -28.30 14.67
C GLU A 190 6.77 -28.30 14.66
N TYR A 191 6.16 -27.61 13.70
CA TYR A 191 4.71 -27.64 13.54
C TYR A 191 4.17 -29.01 13.14
N LEU A 192 4.79 -29.64 12.13
CA LEU A 192 4.31 -30.90 11.55
C LEU A 192 4.60 -32.13 12.40
N GLN A 193 5.51 -32.02 13.38
CA GLN A 193 5.97 -33.14 14.22
C GLN A 193 6.48 -34.34 13.41
N GLY A 194 6.99 -34.09 12.21
CA GLY A 194 7.60 -35.10 11.34
C GLY A 194 6.66 -35.95 10.48
N GLU A 195 5.33 -35.94 10.69
CA GLU A 195 4.40 -36.77 9.89
C GLU A 195 3.05 -36.09 9.59
N LEU A 196 2.55 -36.29 8.35
CA LEU A 196 1.22 -35.83 7.94
C LEU A 196 0.17 -36.91 8.19
N LYS A 197 -0.93 -36.54 8.86
CA LYS A 197 -2.04 -37.45 9.14
C LYS A 197 -2.91 -37.67 7.90
N ASN A 198 -3.33 -38.91 7.68
CA ASN A 198 -4.07 -39.30 6.47
C ASN A 198 -5.53 -38.83 6.44
N ASP A 199 -6.07 -38.36 7.57
CA ASP A 199 -7.45 -37.84 7.71
C ASP A 199 -7.50 -36.30 7.78
N GLU A 200 -6.36 -35.63 7.59
CA GLU A 200 -6.21 -34.18 7.58
C GLU A 200 -5.61 -33.71 6.25
N LEU A 201 -6.04 -32.54 5.77
CA LEU A 201 -5.56 -31.90 4.55
C LEU A 201 -4.50 -30.83 4.87
N TYR A 202 -3.41 -30.77 4.10
CA TYR A 202 -2.35 -29.79 4.26
C TYR A 202 -2.22 -28.93 3.00
N ILE A 203 -2.42 -27.62 3.14
CA ILE A 203 -2.33 -26.63 2.07
C ILE A 203 -1.15 -25.69 2.38
N PHE A 204 -0.15 -25.67 1.52
CA PHE A 204 1.03 -24.80 1.64
C PHE A 204 0.86 -23.59 0.72
N THR A 205 0.96 -22.36 1.25
CA THR A 205 0.56 -21.14 0.54
C THR A 205 1.58 -20.60 -0.46
N GLY A 206 2.79 -21.15 -0.53
CA GLY A 206 3.83 -20.73 -1.47
C GLY A 206 5.14 -20.40 -0.76
N ASP A 207 6.10 -19.84 -1.51
CA ASP A 207 7.37 -19.32 -1.02
C ASP A 207 8.09 -20.30 -0.08
N TRP A 208 8.41 -21.48 -0.63
CA TRP A 208 9.01 -22.57 0.13
C TRP A 208 10.49 -22.39 0.37
N CYS A 209 11.17 -21.78 -0.59
CA CYS A 209 12.62 -21.62 -0.64
C CYS A 209 12.97 -20.14 -0.92
N ASP A 210 14.27 -19.89 -1.02
CA ASP A 210 14.90 -18.57 -1.12
C ASP A 210 14.92 -17.83 0.23
N ARG A 211 15.99 -17.06 0.49
CA ARG A 211 16.28 -16.28 1.71
C ARG A 211 16.73 -17.03 2.98
N GLY A 212 16.10 -18.15 3.35
CA GLY A 212 16.50 -18.89 4.55
C GLY A 212 17.66 -19.85 4.33
N LEU A 213 18.03 -20.57 5.40
CA LEU A 213 19.29 -21.33 5.49
C LEU A 213 19.17 -22.82 5.10
N GLN A 214 17.96 -23.37 4.98
CA GLN A 214 17.71 -24.81 4.81
C GLN A 214 16.81 -25.08 3.59
N ASN A 215 17.11 -24.46 2.45
CA ASN A 215 16.29 -24.57 1.24
C ASN A 215 16.32 -25.99 0.66
N ALA A 216 17.46 -26.66 0.71
CA ALA A 216 17.62 -28.02 0.22
C ALA A 216 16.73 -29.01 0.98
N GLU A 217 16.68 -28.91 2.31
CA GLU A 217 15.88 -29.76 3.18
C GLU A 217 14.37 -29.55 2.95
N VAL A 218 13.94 -28.29 2.85
CA VAL A 218 12.54 -27.97 2.50
C VAL A 218 12.16 -28.58 1.15
N LEU A 219 13.04 -28.46 0.14
CA LEU A 219 12.75 -28.97 -1.18
C LEU A 219 12.74 -30.51 -1.22
N GLN A 220 13.63 -31.18 -0.48
CA GLN A 220 13.60 -32.64 -0.31
C GLN A 220 12.30 -33.11 0.35
N TYR A 221 11.84 -32.38 1.37
CA TYR A 221 10.57 -32.66 2.03
C TYR A 221 9.39 -32.55 1.06
N PHE A 222 9.28 -31.45 0.31
CA PHE A 222 8.21 -31.32 -0.68
C PHE A 222 8.29 -32.38 -1.78
N ILE A 223 9.49 -32.78 -2.20
CA ILE A 223 9.67 -33.87 -3.15
C ILE A 223 9.11 -35.20 -2.60
N SER A 224 9.21 -35.45 -1.29
CA SER A 224 8.74 -36.71 -0.69
C SER A 224 7.22 -36.78 -0.50
N ILE A 225 6.53 -35.63 -0.38
CA ILE A 225 5.09 -35.59 -0.08
C ILE A 225 4.19 -35.15 -1.23
N HIS A 226 4.72 -34.66 -2.36
CA HIS A 226 3.89 -33.99 -3.39
C HIS A 226 2.84 -34.87 -4.10
N ASP A 227 2.97 -36.19 -4.00
CA ASP A 227 2.02 -37.14 -4.60
C ASP A 227 0.97 -37.65 -3.61
N ARG A 228 0.98 -37.18 -2.36
CA ARG A 228 -0.08 -37.51 -1.40
C ARG A 228 -1.38 -36.77 -1.74
N ASP A 229 -2.50 -37.48 -1.64
CA ASP A 229 -3.83 -36.93 -1.94
C ASP A 229 -4.27 -35.84 -0.96
N ASN A 230 -3.69 -35.84 0.25
CA ASN A 230 -3.97 -34.89 1.31
C ASN A 230 -2.99 -33.70 1.35
N VAL A 231 -2.30 -33.42 0.23
CA VAL A 231 -1.37 -32.28 0.09
C VAL A 231 -1.77 -31.40 -1.09
N ILE A 232 -1.88 -30.10 -0.84
CA ILE A 232 -2.10 -29.07 -1.86
C ILE A 232 -0.97 -28.07 -1.79
N LEU A 233 -0.34 -27.81 -2.94
CA LEU A 233 0.77 -26.89 -3.10
C LEU A 233 0.30 -25.66 -3.88
N ILE A 234 0.27 -24.51 -3.21
CA ILE A 234 -0.01 -23.21 -3.83
C ILE A 234 1.30 -22.58 -4.31
N GLU A 235 1.21 -21.85 -5.42
CA GLU A 235 2.35 -21.17 -6.04
C GLU A 235 2.56 -19.79 -5.42
N GLY A 236 3.74 -19.58 -4.85
CA GLY A 236 4.26 -18.26 -4.52
C GLY A 236 5.19 -17.69 -5.59
N ASN A 237 5.66 -16.45 -5.37
CA ASN A 237 6.49 -15.78 -6.36
C ASN A 237 7.91 -16.33 -6.45
N HIS A 238 8.41 -17.00 -5.40
CA HIS A 238 9.76 -17.58 -5.41
C HIS A 238 9.83 -18.92 -6.15
N GLU A 239 8.73 -19.68 -6.27
CA GLU A 239 8.75 -20.97 -6.98
C GLU A 239 9.11 -20.81 -8.48
N ARG A 240 8.90 -19.63 -9.09
CA ARG A 240 9.35 -19.37 -10.46
C ARG A 240 10.87 -19.46 -10.59
N HIS A 241 11.63 -19.10 -9.57
CA HIS A 241 13.09 -19.19 -9.57
C HIS A 241 13.56 -20.64 -9.60
N LEU A 242 12.89 -21.52 -8.84
CA LEU A 242 13.11 -22.97 -8.87
C LEU A 242 12.83 -23.53 -10.28
N TRP A 243 11.78 -23.06 -10.96
CA TRP A 243 11.50 -23.46 -12.34
C TRP A 243 12.64 -23.10 -13.29
N GLU A 244 13.15 -21.87 -13.25
CA GLU A 244 14.26 -21.46 -14.13
C GLU A 244 15.52 -22.28 -13.86
N TRP A 245 15.92 -22.41 -12.59
CA TRP A 245 17.09 -23.19 -12.18
C TRP A 245 16.99 -24.66 -12.63
N SER A 246 15.81 -25.25 -12.49
CA SER A 246 15.56 -26.63 -12.91
C SER A 246 15.56 -26.82 -14.43
N ASN A 247 15.46 -25.75 -15.22
CA ASN A 247 15.58 -25.77 -16.68
C ASN A 247 16.91 -25.17 -17.17
N ASP A 248 17.92 -25.09 -16.30
CA ASP A 248 19.27 -24.60 -16.63
C ASP A 248 19.27 -23.15 -17.13
N ARG A 249 18.35 -22.34 -16.62
CA ARG A 249 18.27 -20.90 -16.88
C ARG A 249 18.48 -20.12 -15.57
N PRO A 250 19.13 -18.95 -15.63
CA PRO A 250 19.27 -18.10 -14.45
C PRO A 250 17.90 -17.57 -14.01
N ALA A 251 17.67 -17.54 -12.70
CA ALA A 251 16.50 -16.87 -12.13
C ALA A 251 16.64 -15.35 -12.27
N ALA A 252 15.53 -14.63 -12.27
CA ALA A 252 15.54 -13.16 -12.24
C ALA A 252 16.10 -12.60 -10.91
N SER A 253 15.95 -13.34 -9.82
CA SER A 253 16.49 -12.97 -8.50
C SER A 253 17.99 -13.25 -8.44
N SER A 254 18.78 -12.20 -8.18
CA SER A 254 20.23 -12.32 -8.04
C SER A 254 20.64 -13.03 -6.74
N SER A 255 19.91 -12.82 -5.64
CA SER A 255 20.17 -13.50 -4.36
C SER A 255 19.96 -15.00 -4.51
N PHE A 256 18.83 -15.40 -5.12
CA PHE A 256 18.55 -16.79 -5.41
C PHE A 256 19.70 -17.46 -6.17
N ASN A 257 20.21 -16.82 -7.23
CA ASN A 257 21.30 -17.39 -8.04
C ASN A 257 22.62 -17.51 -7.27
N ARG A 258 22.90 -16.60 -6.32
CA ARG A 258 24.15 -16.54 -5.56
C ARG A 258 24.14 -17.43 -4.32
N GLU A 259 22.97 -17.70 -3.76
CA GLU A 259 22.83 -18.38 -2.48
C GLU A 259 22.08 -19.71 -2.68
N THR A 260 20.76 -19.66 -2.84
CA THR A 260 19.89 -20.85 -2.92
C THR A 260 20.28 -21.78 -4.06
N ALA A 261 20.52 -21.28 -5.27
CA ALA A 261 20.90 -22.13 -6.41
C ALA A 261 22.22 -22.89 -6.17
N ILE A 262 23.17 -22.28 -5.45
CA ILE A 262 24.44 -22.91 -5.08
C ILE A 262 24.19 -23.99 -4.02
N GLU A 263 23.39 -23.67 -2.99
CA GLU A 263 23.00 -24.61 -1.95
C GLU A 263 22.32 -25.86 -2.53
N LEU A 264 21.30 -25.68 -3.38
CA LEU A 264 20.57 -26.78 -4.04
C LEU A 264 21.49 -27.65 -4.91
N THR A 265 22.47 -27.04 -5.57
CA THR A 265 23.44 -27.76 -6.41
C THR A 265 24.41 -28.56 -5.54
N LYS A 266 24.93 -27.99 -4.45
CA LYS A 266 25.81 -28.68 -3.48
C LYS A 266 25.09 -29.85 -2.81
N ALA A 267 23.80 -29.70 -2.51
CA ALA A 267 22.95 -30.74 -1.95
C ALA A 267 22.49 -31.80 -2.97
N ASN A 268 22.94 -31.73 -4.23
CA ASN A 268 22.60 -32.66 -5.31
C ASN A 268 21.08 -32.81 -5.55
N ILE A 269 20.32 -31.73 -5.42
CA ILE A 269 18.88 -31.77 -5.66
C ILE A 269 18.58 -32.08 -7.14
N SER A 270 17.74 -33.10 -7.37
CA SER A 270 17.35 -33.51 -8.71
C SER A 270 16.49 -32.44 -9.41
N LYS A 271 17.06 -31.76 -10.41
CA LYS A 271 16.32 -30.83 -11.28
C LYS A 271 15.11 -31.49 -11.94
N LYS A 272 15.19 -32.79 -12.26
CA LYS A 272 14.04 -33.55 -12.79
C LYS A 272 12.91 -33.63 -11.77
N SER A 273 13.22 -33.91 -10.52
CA SER A 273 12.23 -34.00 -9.44
C SER A 273 11.59 -32.64 -9.17
N VAL A 274 12.37 -31.55 -9.19
CA VAL A 274 11.84 -30.18 -9.08
C VAL A 274 10.88 -29.84 -10.22
N ARG A 275 11.20 -30.22 -11.48
CA ARG A 275 10.26 -30.05 -12.60
C ARG A 275 8.98 -30.88 -12.46
N VAL A 276 9.01 -32.02 -11.76
CA VAL A 276 7.81 -32.83 -11.47
C VAL A 276 6.98 -32.15 -10.39
N LEU A 277 7.61 -31.77 -9.28
CA LEU A 277 7.01 -31.01 -8.18
C LEU A 277 6.32 -29.73 -8.70
N TYR A 278 7.04 -28.91 -9.46
CA TYR A 278 6.53 -27.62 -9.95
C TYR A 278 5.28 -27.74 -10.85
N ARG A 279 5.07 -28.90 -11.49
CA ARG A 279 3.86 -29.16 -12.30
C ARG A 279 2.63 -29.49 -11.46
N LYS A 280 2.79 -29.87 -10.19
CA LYS A 280 1.68 -30.14 -9.25
C LYS A 280 1.15 -28.87 -8.60
N VAL A 281 1.95 -27.80 -8.60
CA VAL A 281 1.64 -26.52 -7.97
C VAL A 281 0.49 -25.82 -8.68
N ARG A 282 -0.43 -25.27 -7.90
CA ARG A 282 -1.63 -24.58 -8.36
C ARG A 282 -1.56 -23.11 -7.94
N PRO A 283 -2.07 -22.16 -8.75
CA PRO A 283 -2.09 -20.76 -8.33
C PRO A 283 -3.00 -20.48 -7.12
N ILE A 284 -4.07 -21.26 -6.96
CA ILE A 284 -5.09 -21.09 -5.92
C ILE A 284 -5.71 -22.44 -5.52
N ALA A 285 -6.39 -22.45 -4.37
CA ALA A 285 -7.41 -23.42 -4.03
C ALA A 285 -8.67 -22.69 -3.52
N LEU A 286 -9.83 -23.06 -4.04
CA LEU A 286 -11.13 -22.56 -3.57
C LEU A 286 -11.98 -23.74 -3.15
N TYR A 287 -12.45 -23.75 -1.91
CA TYR A 287 -13.17 -24.89 -1.37
C TYR A 287 -14.29 -24.48 -0.42
N THR A 288 -15.16 -25.44 -0.12
CA THR A 288 -16.18 -25.36 0.92
C THR A 288 -15.89 -26.34 2.05
N TYR A 289 -16.12 -25.89 3.28
CA TYR A 289 -15.96 -26.70 4.49
C TYR A 289 -16.93 -26.20 5.56
N ARG A 290 -17.85 -27.06 6.01
CA ARG A 290 -18.83 -26.78 7.07
C ARG A 290 -19.53 -25.42 6.88
N GLY A 291 -20.02 -25.15 5.66
CA GLY A 291 -20.72 -23.93 5.29
C GLY A 291 -19.85 -22.70 4.97
N LYS A 292 -18.53 -22.79 5.14
CA LYS A 292 -17.59 -21.70 4.82
C LYS A 292 -17.03 -21.88 3.42
N LYS A 293 -16.88 -20.80 2.66
CA LYS A 293 -16.19 -20.75 1.36
C LYS A 293 -14.81 -20.14 1.57
N VAL A 294 -13.74 -20.91 1.37
CA VAL A 294 -12.37 -20.49 1.69
C VAL A 294 -11.53 -20.40 0.43
N PHE A 295 -10.98 -19.21 0.20
CA PHE A 295 -10.10 -18.89 -0.90
C PHE A 295 -8.65 -18.83 -0.45
N VAL A 296 -7.87 -19.83 -0.85
CA VAL A 296 -6.44 -19.93 -0.54
C VAL A 296 -5.64 -19.49 -1.76
N ASN A 297 -4.76 -18.52 -1.57
CA ASN A 297 -3.86 -17.99 -2.58
C ASN A 297 -2.54 -17.54 -1.92
N HIS A 298 -1.57 -17.03 -2.67
CA HIS A 298 -0.31 -16.57 -2.07
C HIS A 298 -0.35 -15.06 -1.78
N GLY A 299 -0.77 -14.24 -2.76
CA GLY A 299 -0.55 -12.79 -2.73
C GLY A 299 -1.65 -11.91 -2.12
N GLY A 300 -2.80 -12.46 -1.77
CA GLY A 300 -3.95 -11.73 -1.21
C GLY A 300 -4.80 -10.98 -2.26
N PHE A 301 -6.11 -10.98 -2.05
CA PHE A 301 -7.13 -10.28 -2.83
C PHE A 301 -8.03 -9.42 -1.94
N PRO A 302 -8.64 -8.35 -2.50
CA PRO A 302 -9.58 -7.51 -1.77
C PRO A 302 -10.98 -8.13 -1.63
N ASN A 303 -11.33 -9.12 -2.45
CA ASN A 303 -12.57 -9.89 -2.39
C ASN A 303 -12.45 -11.16 -3.25
N LEU A 304 -13.42 -12.08 -3.17
CA LEU A 304 -13.46 -13.25 -4.05
C LEU A 304 -13.90 -12.86 -5.47
N PRO A 305 -13.08 -13.07 -6.52
CA PRO A 305 -13.52 -12.82 -7.89
C PRO A 305 -14.64 -13.79 -8.33
N GLU A 306 -15.67 -13.27 -9.00
CA GLU A 306 -16.80 -14.06 -9.52
C GLU A 306 -16.30 -15.23 -10.40
N ARG A 307 -15.35 -14.94 -11.31
CA ARG A 307 -14.83 -15.90 -12.29
C ARG A 307 -13.31 -16.00 -12.25
N LEU A 308 -12.79 -16.83 -11.34
CA LEU A 308 -11.35 -17.09 -11.22
C LEU A 308 -10.65 -17.51 -12.53
N PRO A 309 -11.26 -18.26 -13.46
CA PRO A 309 -10.62 -18.56 -14.75
C PRO A 309 -10.30 -17.32 -15.61
N LEU A 310 -11.01 -16.20 -15.41
CA LEU A 310 -10.82 -14.96 -16.15
C LEU A 310 -9.77 -14.03 -15.54
N ILE A 311 -9.31 -14.32 -14.33
CA ILE A 311 -8.29 -13.54 -13.63
C ILE A 311 -6.89 -14.10 -13.96
N ALA A 312 -5.92 -13.21 -14.08
CA ALA A 312 -4.52 -13.60 -14.30
C ALA A 312 -3.97 -14.34 -13.07
N ALA A 313 -3.31 -15.49 -13.28
CA ALA A 313 -2.71 -16.24 -12.17
C ALA A 313 -1.66 -15.43 -11.40
N GLU A 314 -0.98 -14.49 -12.07
CA GLU A 314 -0.02 -13.59 -11.44
C GLU A 314 -0.63 -12.76 -10.31
N GLN A 315 -1.92 -12.41 -10.36
CA GLN A 315 -2.57 -11.68 -9.27
C GLN A 315 -2.72 -12.53 -8.01
N ALA A 316 -2.93 -13.85 -8.14
CA ALA A 316 -2.97 -14.76 -7.00
C ALA A 316 -1.60 -15.11 -6.43
N ILE A 317 -0.56 -14.95 -7.26
CA ILE A 317 0.81 -15.20 -6.88
C ILE A 317 1.38 -13.92 -6.23
N LYS A 318 1.41 -12.81 -6.96
CA LYS A 318 2.06 -11.56 -6.52
C LYS A 318 1.14 -10.62 -5.73
N GLY A 319 -0.17 -10.88 -5.71
CA GLY A 319 -1.21 -10.07 -5.08
C GLY A 319 -1.74 -8.93 -5.93
N VAL A 320 -2.80 -8.26 -5.44
CA VAL A 320 -3.50 -7.15 -6.11
C VAL A 320 -3.20 -5.80 -5.46
N GLY A 321 -2.87 -4.77 -6.24
CA GLY A 321 -2.54 -3.44 -5.72
C GLY A 321 -1.12 -3.33 -5.15
N GLY A 322 -0.82 -2.20 -4.49
CA GLY A 322 0.47 -1.92 -3.85
C GLY A 322 0.67 -2.65 -2.51
N TYR A 323 1.92 -2.79 -2.08
CA TYR A 323 2.30 -3.43 -0.81
C TYR A 323 1.93 -2.61 0.45
N ASP A 324 1.46 -1.38 0.26
CA ASP A 324 0.96 -0.45 1.28
C ASP A 324 -0.54 -0.56 1.52
N VAL A 325 -1.24 -1.41 0.78
CA VAL A 325 -2.67 -1.67 1.00
C VAL A 325 -2.84 -2.77 2.04
N ASP A 326 -3.66 -2.50 3.05
CA ASP A 326 -4.16 -3.52 3.96
C ASP A 326 -5.23 -4.37 3.27
N ILE A 327 -4.78 -5.44 2.61
CA ILE A 327 -5.64 -6.29 1.81
C ILE A 327 -6.65 -7.06 2.66
N ASP A 328 -6.29 -7.33 3.91
CA ASP A 328 -7.09 -8.09 4.87
C ASP A 328 -8.27 -7.26 5.38
N ASP A 329 -8.08 -5.96 5.62
CA ASP A 329 -9.15 -4.99 5.92
C ASP A 329 -10.11 -4.87 4.73
N ARG A 330 -9.57 -4.76 3.50
CA ARG A 330 -10.38 -4.69 2.27
C ARG A 330 -11.25 -5.92 2.05
N TRP A 331 -10.73 -7.12 2.35
CA TRP A 331 -11.51 -8.36 2.28
C TRP A 331 -12.73 -8.30 3.20
N ASP A 332 -12.55 -7.85 4.43
CA ASP A 332 -13.65 -7.70 5.39
C ASP A 332 -14.67 -6.64 4.95
N GLU A 333 -14.26 -5.59 4.22
CA GLU A 333 -15.17 -4.58 3.67
C GLU A 333 -16.00 -5.11 2.47
N LEU A 334 -15.38 -5.90 1.59
CA LEU A 334 -15.92 -6.18 0.25
C LEU A 334 -16.47 -7.60 0.03
N SER A 335 -16.23 -8.54 0.96
CA SER A 335 -16.60 -9.96 0.79
C SER A 335 -17.89 -10.34 1.53
N GLU A 336 -18.56 -11.39 1.07
CA GLU A 336 -19.78 -11.94 1.70
C GLU A 336 -19.48 -12.66 3.02
N GLU A 337 -20.43 -12.71 3.97
CA GLU A 337 -20.20 -13.21 5.35
C GLU A 337 -19.60 -14.63 5.41
N ALA A 338 -19.96 -15.50 4.48
CA ALA A 338 -19.48 -16.88 4.41
C ALA A 338 -18.13 -17.04 3.68
N GLU A 339 -17.54 -15.95 3.18
CA GLU A 339 -16.31 -15.96 2.38
C GLU A 339 -15.07 -15.58 3.19
N TYR A 340 -14.08 -16.46 3.13
CA TYR A 340 -12.83 -16.34 3.85
C TYR A 340 -11.65 -16.39 2.89
N GLN A 341 -10.57 -15.71 3.24
CA GLN A 341 -9.30 -15.77 2.54
C GLN A 341 -8.19 -16.23 3.47
N ILE A 342 -7.28 -17.04 2.95
CA ILE A 342 -6.02 -17.37 3.60
C ILE A 342 -4.90 -17.16 2.58
N HIS A 343 -3.89 -16.37 2.93
CA HIS A 343 -2.81 -16.05 2.00
C HIS A 343 -1.44 -15.96 2.68
N GLY A 344 -0.39 -16.18 1.88
CA GLY A 344 0.98 -16.38 2.37
C GLY A 344 1.78 -15.09 2.51
N HIS A 345 1.48 -14.06 1.71
CA HIS A 345 2.38 -12.94 1.48
C HIS A 345 1.80 -11.58 1.94
N ARG A 346 2.58 -10.50 1.75
CA ARG A 346 2.15 -9.09 1.89
C ARG A 346 1.71 -8.65 3.29
N ASN A 347 2.49 -8.96 4.33
CA ASN A 347 2.28 -8.42 5.67
C ASN A 347 3.24 -7.25 6.01
N ARG A 348 3.24 -6.19 5.19
CA ARG A 348 4.18 -5.06 5.33
C ARG A 348 4.11 -4.36 6.69
N TYR A 349 2.92 -4.33 7.29
CA TYR A 349 2.68 -3.71 8.60
C TYR A 349 2.80 -4.69 9.77
N ARG A 350 3.27 -5.92 9.50
CA ARG A 350 3.54 -6.97 10.49
C ARG A 350 2.36 -7.20 11.45
N LEU A 351 1.17 -7.21 10.88
CA LEU A 351 -0.08 -7.47 11.59
C LEU A 351 -0.16 -8.95 12.01
N PRO A 352 -0.90 -9.28 13.07
CA PRO A 352 -1.11 -10.67 13.48
C PRO A 352 -1.93 -11.45 12.44
N THR A 353 -1.84 -12.78 12.44
CA THR A 353 -2.58 -13.66 11.51
C THR A 353 -4.08 -13.42 11.51
N LYS A 354 -4.65 -13.04 12.66
CA LYS A 354 -6.08 -12.71 12.84
C LYS A 354 -6.31 -11.20 13.02
N ALA A 355 -5.61 -10.40 12.22
CA ALA A 355 -5.83 -8.95 12.17
C ALA A 355 -7.19 -8.57 11.57
N SER A 356 -7.75 -9.44 10.71
CA SER A 356 -9.09 -9.30 10.15
C SER A 356 -9.99 -10.46 10.58
N LYS A 357 -11.30 -10.30 10.40
CA LYS A 357 -12.31 -11.30 10.78
C LYS A 357 -12.31 -12.49 9.83
N ARG A 358 -12.16 -12.25 8.52
CA ARG A 358 -12.33 -13.28 7.48
C ARG A 358 -11.13 -13.44 6.54
N SER A 359 -10.11 -12.61 6.65
CA SER A 359 -8.85 -12.76 5.90
C SER A 359 -7.70 -13.05 6.86
N PHE A 360 -6.95 -14.12 6.58
CA PHE A 360 -5.82 -14.57 7.39
C PHE A 360 -4.53 -14.46 6.59
N ASN A 361 -3.59 -13.67 7.09
CA ASN A 361 -2.29 -13.45 6.50
C ASN A 361 -1.22 -14.30 7.21
N LEU A 362 -0.56 -15.18 6.47
CA LEU A 362 0.43 -16.13 6.99
C LEU A 362 1.88 -15.66 6.79
N GLU A 363 2.12 -14.45 6.28
CA GLU A 363 3.46 -13.85 6.22
C GLU A 363 3.88 -13.44 7.63
N GLY A 364 4.87 -14.14 8.17
CA GLY A 364 5.40 -13.94 9.51
C GLY A 364 6.90 -13.62 9.53
N GLN A 365 7.52 -13.40 8.37
CA GLN A 365 8.95 -13.17 8.17
C GLN A 365 9.81 -14.24 8.84
N VAL A 366 9.45 -15.50 8.64
CA VAL A 366 10.09 -16.65 9.27
C VAL A 366 11.60 -16.67 8.99
N GLU A 367 12.02 -16.21 7.82
CA GLU A 367 13.42 -16.12 7.39
C GLU A 367 14.22 -15.03 8.10
N GLU A 368 13.55 -14.03 8.68
CA GLU A 368 14.16 -12.94 9.47
C GLU A 368 14.09 -13.21 10.98
N GLY A 369 13.85 -14.46 11.37
CA GLY A 369 13.67 -14.84 12.78
C GLY A 369 12.27 -14.51 13.31
N GLY A 370 11.30 -14.27 12.42
CA GLY A 370 9.90 -14.12 12.76
C GLY A 370 9.25 -15.47 13.08
N HIS A 371 8.07 -15.72 12.53
CA HIS A 371 7.30 -16.94 12.80
C HIS A 371 6.82 -17.61 11.53
N LEU A 372 6.87 -18.95 11.50
CA LEU A 372 6.03 -19.71 10.60
C LEU A 372 4.59 -19.63 11.11
N ARG A 373 3.68 -19.17 10.25
CA ARG A 373 2.27 -19.01 10.62
C ARG A 373 1.42 -20.11 10.00
N VAL A 374 0.49 -20.62 10.81
CA VAL A 374 -0.43 -21.66 10.39
C VAL A 374 -1.85 -21.34 10.82
N VAL A 375 -2.81 -21.61 9.94
CA VAL A 375 -4.24 -21.59 10.26
C VAL A 375 -4.82 -22.98 10.05
N THR A 376 -5.46 -23.53 11.08
CA THR A 376 -6.27 -24.75 10.93
C THR A 376 -7.75 -24.42 10.88
N LEU A 377 -8.49 -25.18 10.08
CA LEU A 377 -9.95 -25.17 10.05
C LEU A 377 -10.48 -26.58 10.35
N ASP A 378 -11.28 -26.70 11.38
CA ASP A 378 -12.04 -27.92 11.72
C ASP A 378 -13.49 -27.60 12.08
N GLU A 379 -14.23 -28.57 12.64
CA GLU A 379 -15.64 -28.41 13.01
C GLU A 379 -15.88 -27.27 14.02
N THR A 380 -14.88 -26.91 14.82
CA THR A 380 -14.95 -25.81 15.80
C THR A 380 -14.68 -24.44 15.17
N GLY A 381 -14.05 -24.39 13.99
CA GLY A 381 -13.72 -23.17 13.26
C GLY A 381 -12.22 -22.98 13.05
N PHE A 382 -11.81 -21.72 12.88
CA PHE A 382 -10.43 -21.35 12.60
C PHE A 382 -9.60 -21.21 13.89
N THR A 383 -8.41 -21.83 13.90
CA THR A 383 -7.39 -21.67 14.96
C THR A 383 -6.06 -21.26 14.34
N THR A 384 -5.36 -20.31 14.96
CA THR A 384 -4.07 -19.76 14.49
C THR A 384 -2.91 -20.27 15.34
N PHE A 385 -1.77 -20.55 14.72
CA PHE A 385 -0.52 -20.94 15.35
C PHE A 385 0.63 -20.09 14.80
N GLU A 386 1.59 -19.75 15.66
CA GLU A 386 2.84 -19.07 15.29
C GLU A 386 4.01 -19.85 15.89
N ILE A 387 4.95 -20.27 15.04
CA ILE A 387 6.10 -21.08 15.44
C ILE A 387 7.33 -20.21 15.21
N LYS A 388 8.00 -19.84 16.30
CA LYS A 388 9.16 -18.95 16.27
C LYS A 388 10.31 -19.63 15.51
N ASN A 389 10.97 -18.89 14.62
CA ASN A 389 12.21 -19.38 14.01
C ASN A 389 13.42 -18.81 14.74
N ASP A 390 14.15 -19.67 15.43
CA ASP A 390 15.43 -19.32 16.07
C ASP A 390 16.65 -19.66 15.19
N HIS A 391 16.43 -20.30 14.03
CA HIS A 391 17.47 -20.69 13.08
C HIS A 391 17.40 -19.83 11.81
N PHE A 392 17.92 -18.62 11.90
CA PHE A 392 17.97 -17.64 10.80
C PHE A 392 19.31 -16.92 10.76
N SER A 393 19.64 -16.32 9.61
CA SER A 393 20.76 -15.38 9.52
C SER A 393 20.23 -13.99 9.83
N PRO A 394 20.82 -13.24 10.79
CA PRO A 394 20.49 -11.84 10.96
C PRO A 394 20.75 -11.12 9.65
N TRP A 395 19.71 -10.58 9.04
CA TRP A 395 19.88 -9.68 7.91
C TRP A 395 20.29 -8.33 8.51
N GLU A 396 21.47 -7.80 8.15
CA GLU A 396 21.87 -6.44 8.51
C GLU A 396 21.03 -5.45 7.68
N ALA A 397 19.75 -5.31 8.01
CA ALA A 397 19.02 -4.14 7.59
C ALA A 397 19.70 -2.95 8.29
N GLU A 398 20.14 -1.94 7.52
CA GLU A 398 20.46 -0.63 8.09
C GLU A 398 19.18 -0.13 8.78
N GLU A 399 19.07 -0.39 10.08
CA GLU A 399 17.99 0.19 10.86
C GLU A 399 18.12 1.71 10.77
N PRO A 400 17.02 2.45 10.54
CA PRO A 400 17.07 3.89 10.64
C PRO A 400 17.56 4.25 12.03
N VAL A 401 18.83 4.66 12.12
CA VAL A 401 19.46 4.98 13.38
C VAL A 401 18.68 6.13 14.01
N ALA A 402 18.11 5.88 15.18
CA ALA A 402 17.52 6.94 15.98
C ALA A 402 18.58 8.01 16.21
N PHE A 403 18.22 9.29 16.15
CA PHE A 403 19.19 10.33 16.52
C PHE A 403 19.62 10.09 17.96
N ASP A 404 20.91 9.86 18.17
CA ASP A 404 21.47 9.83 19.50
C ASP A 404 21.42 11.26 20.06
N GLU A 405 21.00 11.40 21.31
CA GLU A 405 20.93 12.67 21.99
C GLU A 405 21.91 12.70 23.18
N PRO A 406 23.23 12.83 22.92
CA PRO A 406 24.21 12.96 23.98
C PRO A 406 23.86 14.11 24.91
N ASP A 407 24.09 13.86 26.20
CA ASP A 407 24.05 14.85 27.25
C ASP A 407 25.32 15.72 27.17
N LEU A 408 25.17 16.89 26.58
CA LEU A 408 26.25 17.85 26.34
C LEU A 408 26.20 18.95 27.41
N SER A 409 27.34 19.52 27.77
CA SER A 409 27.34 20.82 28.45
C SER A 409 26.73 21.90 27.54
N VAL A 410 26.27 23.02 28.12
CA VAL A 410 25.68 24.11 27.33
C VAL A 410 26.69 24.69 26.33
N ASP A 411 27.97 24.79 26.70
CA ASP A 411 29.02 25.25 25.78
C ASP A 411 29.27 24.28 24.62
N GLU A 412 29.26 22.96 24.88
CA GLU A 412 29.38 21.95 23.83
C GLU A 412 28.15 21.95 22.90
N LEU A 413 26.95 22.11 23.46
CA LEU A 413 25.73 22.25 22.69
C LEU A 413 25.80 23.49 21.78
N MET A 414 26.16 24.65 22.33
CA MET A 414 26.33 25.89 21.56
C MET A 414 27.35 25.71 20.44
N LYS A 415 28.51 25.12 20.75
CA LYS A 415 29.55 24.84 19.75
C LYS A 415 29.03 23.95 18.62
N SER A 416 28.35 22.84 18.96
CA SER A 416 27.78 21.92 17.96
C SER A 416 26.76 22.62 17.04
N MET A 417 25.98 23.54 17.60
CA MET A 417 24.97 24.31 16.87
C MET A 417 25.60 25.36 15.95
N ASP A 418 26.63 26.05 16.44
CA ASP A 418 27.34 27.10 15.70
C ASP A 418 28.14 26.53 14.51
N GLU A 419 28.67 25.31 14.66
CA GLU A 419 29.40 24.59 13.61
C GLU A 419 28.46 23.92 12.58
N ASN A 420 27.16 23.76 12.88
CA ASN A 420 26.22 23.06 12.01
C ASN A 420 25.62 24.00 10.93
N PRO A 421 25.87 23.76 9.62
CA PRO A 421 25.39 24.63 8.54
C PRO A 421 23.87 24.60 8.31
N LEU A 422 23.15 23.71 9.00
CA LEU A 422 21.70 23.59 8.96
C LEU A 422 21.02 24.28 10.15
N VAL A 423 21.79 24.88 11.06
CA VAL A 423 21.32 25.68 12.20
C VAL A 423 21.62 27.16 11.97
N LYS A 424 20.74 28.03 12.48
CA LYS A 424 20.86 29.48 12.46
C LYS A 424 20.79 29.99 13.90
N LYS A 425 21.86 30.65 14.35
CA LYS A 425 21.91 31.46 15.59
C LYS A 425 21.41 32.87 15.30
N LYS A 426 20.57 33.43 16.18
CA LYS A 426 20.11 34.82 16.11
C LYS A 426 20.03 35.40 17.52
N GLU A 427 20.67 36.55 17.74
CA GLU A 427 20.50 37.34 18.95
C GLU A 427 19.08 37.94 19.00
N VAL A 428 18.37 37.71 20.09
CA VAL A 428 16.94 38.07 20.26
C VAL A 428 16.65 38.85 21.54
N GLY A 429 17.64 38.94 22.43
CA GLY A 429 17.62 39.71 23.67
C GLY A 429 19.05 40.01 24.12
N GLU A 430 19.22 40.77 25.20
CA GLU A 430 20.54 41.08 25.74
C GLU A 430 21.22 39.79 26.21
N ASN A 431 22.31 39.40 25.54
CA ASN A 431 23.03 38.12 25.74
C ASN A 431 22.20 36.85 25.43
N ILE A 432 20.98 36.95 24.89
CA ILE A 432 20.12 35.79 24.61
C ILE A 432 20.06 35.48 23.12
N PHE A 433 20.44 34.26 22.78
CA PHE A 433 20.46 33.74 21.42
C PHE A 433 19.43 32.66 21.22
N SER A 434 18.66 32.77 20.14
CA SER A 434 17.78 31.72 19.64
C SER A 434 18.49 30.85 18.61
N TYR A 435 18.24 29.55 18.69
CA TYR A 435 18.70 28.57 17.72
C TYR A 435 17.50 28.02 16.94
N ASN A 436 17.57 28.10 15.62
CA ASN A 436 16.53 27.60 14.72
C ASN A 436 17.15 26.91 13.51
N PHE A 437 16.53 25.85 13.00
CA PHE A 437 16.97 25.24 11.75
C PHE A 437 16.77 26.18 10.54
N THR A 438 17.64 26.05 9.54
CA THR A 438 17.59 26.84 8.30
C THR A 438 16.40 26.46 7.41
N THR A 439 16.01 27.37 6.52
CA THR A 439 15.02 27.08 5.46
C THR A 439 15.47 25.94 4.55
N LYS A 440 16.78 25.79 4.32
CA LYS A 440 17.39 24.71 3.55
C LYS A 440 17.19 23.34 4.22
N ALA A 441 17.37 23.25 5.54
CA ALA A 441 17.10 22.03 6.31
C ALA A 441 15.65 21.57 6.10
N PHE A 442 14.71 22.50 6.23
CA PHE A 442 13.29 22.24 6.06
C PHE A 442 12.91 21.88 4.61
N ALA A 443 13.31 22.69 3.63
CA ALA A 443 12.93 22.53 2.23
C ALA A 443 13.56 21.29 1.58
N LYS A 444 14.77 20.90 1.99
CA LYS A 444 15.47 19.71 1.47
C LYS A 444 15.32 18.47 2.36
N ASN A 445 14.47 18.54 3.40
CA ASN A 445 14.27 17.47 4.38
C ASN A 445 15.60 16.91 4.94
N ARG A 446 16.55 17.79 5.26
CA ARG A 446 17.87 17.43 5.81
C ARG A 446 17.84 17.64 7.32
N TRP A 447 17.84 16.55 8.07
CA TRP A 447 17.75 16.51 9.52
C TRP A 447 18.85 15.63 10.07
N ASP A 448 19.50 16.09 11.13
CA ASP A 448 20.59 15.43 11.84
C ASP A 448 20.40 15.59 13.35
N GLU A 449 21.20 14.89 14.15
CA GLU A 449 21.12 14.85 15.62
C GLU A 449 21.27 16.20 16.33
N VAL A 450 21.82 17.20 15.64
CA VAL A 450 22.04 18.56 16.16
C VAL A 450 20.86 19.46 15.77
N ASN A 451 20.55 19.55 14.48
CA ASN A 451 19.58 20.50 13.97
C ASN A 451 18.13 20.19 14.38
N VAL A 452 17.84 18.94 14.77
CA VAL A 452 16.53 18.59 15.36
C VAL A 452 16.33 19.25 16.72
N ARG A 453 17.40 19.53 17.47
CA ARG A 453 17.32 20.20 18.79
C ARG A 453 17.16 21.72 18.67
N ALA A 454 17.45 22.30 17.51
CA ALA A 454 17.32 23.74 17.23
C ALA A 454 15.86 24.17 16.99
N ARG A 455 14.92 23.75 17.83
CA ARG A 455 13.50 24.12 17.72
C ARG A 455 13.02 24.72 19.05
N GLY A 456 12.96 26.05 19.12
CA GLY A 456 12.54 26.74 20.35
C GLY A 456 13.58 26.56 21.44
N LEU A 457 14.85 26.81 21.12
CA LEU A 457 15.98 26.74 22.04
C LEU A 457 16.59 28.14 22.17
N PHE A 458 16.63 28.65 23.40
CA PHE A 458 17.14 29.97 23.74
C PHE A 458 18.17 29.84 24.85
N ILE A 459 19.35 30.42 24.63
CA ILE A 459 20.50 30.31 25.54
C ILE A 459 20.98 31.72 25.88
N ASN A 460 21.17 31.99 27.17
CA ASN A 460 21.85 33.19 27.64
C ASN A 460 23.37 32.90 27.65
N GLU A 461 24.10 33.57 26.76
CA GLU A 461 25.54 33.32 26.55
C GLU A 461 26.40 33.81 27.72
N LYS A 462 25.89 34.74 28.54
CA LYS A 462 26.57 35.24 29.74
C LYS A 462 26.42 34.27 30.91
N THR A 463 25.20 33.80 31.20
CA THR A 463 24.96 32.86 32.30
C THR A 463 25.26 31.41 31.94
N LYS A 464 25.37 31.11 30.64
CA LYS A 464 25.50 29.74 30.10
C LYS A 464 24.32 28.85 30.45
N GLU A 465 23.13 29.44 30.55
CA GLU A 465 21.90 28.74 30.85
C GLU A 465 20.97 28.69 29.64
N ILE A 466 20.26 27.57 29.50
CA ILE A 466 19.11 27.50 28.61
C ILE A 466 17.97 28.25 29.31
N VAL A 467 17.57 29.40 28.77
CA VAL A 467 16.53 30.25 29.36
C VAL A 467 15.13 29.89 28.86
N ASN A 468 15.04 29.20 27.72
CA ASN A 468 13.78 28.67 27.21
C ASN A 468 14.03 27.46 26.28
N ARG A 469 13.22 26.40 26.39
CA ARG A 469 13.36 25.17 25.60
C ARG A 469 12.00 24.56 25.25
N SER A 470 11.89 24.03 24.04
CA SER A 470 10.75 23.24 23.56
C SER A 470 11.18 21.86 23.06
N TYR A 471 10.33 21.23 22.25
CA TYR A 471 10.53 19.91 21.68
C TYR A 471 11.69 19.87 20.70
N ASN A 472 12.42 18.76 20.72
CA ASN A 472 13.14 18.33 19.53
C ASN A 472 12.18 18.19 18.35
N LYS A 473 12.69 18.41 17.14
CA LYS A 473 11.91 18.31 15.91
C LYS A 473 11.49 16.85 15.69
N PHE A 474 10.20 16.58 15.89
CA PHE A 474 9.58 15.32 15.49
C PHE A 474 8.80 15.47 14.16
N PHE A 475 8.59 14.35 13.48
CA PHE A 475 8.10 14.28 12.10
C PHE A 475 6.72 13.64 12.02
N ASN A 476 6.07 13.79 10.85
CA ASN A 476 4.83 13.07 10.57
C ASN A 476 5.12 11.59 10.31
N ILE A 477 4.17 10.71 10.63
CA ILE A 477 4.18 9.33 10.15
C ILE A 477 4.27 9.34 8.61
N GLU A 478 5.06 8.43 8.05
CA GLU A 478 5.44 8.34 6.62
C GLU A 478 6.30 9.50 6.07
N GLN A 479 6.73 10.47 6.88
CA GLN A 479 7.58 11.59 6.41
C GLN A 479 9.06 11.20 6.27
N ARG A 480 9.55 10.33 7.16
CA ARG A 480 10.97 9.99 7.29
C ARG A 480 11.15 8.48 7.36
N PRO A 481 12.30 7.93 6.96
CA PRO A 481 12.59 6.49 7.10
C PRO A 481 12.21 5.93 8.47
N GLU A 482 12.60 6.65 9.53
CA GLU A 482 12.40 6.31 10.94
C GLU A 482 10.96 6.49 11.45
N THR A 483 10.09 7.18 10.69
CA THR A 483 8.66 7.37 11.01
C THR A 483 7.71 6.64 10.05
N LYS A 484 8.23 5.79 9.17
CA LYS A 484 7.38 4.88 8.37
C LYS A 484 6.68 3.89 9.29
N LEU A 485 5.41 3.59 9.04
CA LEU A 485 4.62 2.66 9.86
C LEU A 485 5.32 1.31 10.04
N LYS A 486 5.88 0.77 8.96
CA LYS A 486 6.62 -0.50 9.01
C LYS A 486 7.80 -0.49 9.98
N VAL A 487 8.41 0.68 10.22
CA VAL A 487 9.52 0.86 11.16
C VAL A 487 8.99 1.17 12.56
N LEU A 488 7.94 1.99 12.66
CA LEU A 488 7.30 2.31 13.95
C LEU A 488 6.77 1.08 14.67
N ARG A 489 6.32 0.05 13.94
CA ARG A 489 5.94 -1.24 14.51
C ARG A 489 7.02 -1.82 15.41
N ASP A 490 8.28 -1.73 15.00
CA ASP A 490 9.41 -2.31 15.71
C ASP A 490 9.98 -1.38 16.78
N ARG A 491 9.85 -0.06 16.57
CA ARG A 491 10.43 0.96 17.45
C ARG A 491 9.53 1.37 18.60
N PHE A 492 8.21 1.27 18.46
CA PHE A 492 7.30 1.71 19.51
C PHE A 492 7.44 0.86 20.77
N THR A 493 7.73 1.53 21.88
CA THR A 493 7.63 0.96 23.22
C THR A 493 6.25 1.25 23.78
N TYR A 494 5.47 0.21 24.07
CA TYR A 494 4.12 0.38 24.60
C TYR A 494 4.12 0.65 26.12
N PRO A 495 3.14 1.41 26.64
CA PRO A 495 1.97 1.94 25.93
C PRO A 495 2.27 3.15 25.01
N VAL A 496 1.51 3.26 23.91
CA VAL A 496 1.55 4.40 22.99
C VAL A 496 0.34 5.28 23.25
N THR A 497 0.56 6.55 23.57
CA THR A 497 -0.50 7.53 23.86
C THR A 497 -0.65 8.53 22.72
N VAL A 498 -1.90 8.85 22.41
CA VAL A 498 -2.29 9.82 21.39
C VAL A 498 -2.92 11.03 22.08
N TYR A 499 -2.42 12.22 21.75
CA TYR A 499 -2.91 13.50 22.26
C TYR A 499 -3.49 14.34 21.13
N SER A 500 -4.51 15.14 21.43
CA SER A 500 -5.04 16.13 20.49
C SER A 500 -3.92 17.09 20.08
N LYS A 501 -3.94 17.49 18.81
CA LYS A 501 -3.04 18.51 18.30
C LYS A 501 -3.84 19.79 18.03
N PRO A 502 -3.87 20.73 18.99
CA PRO A 502 -4.41 22.08 18.75
C PRO A 502 -3.72 22.75 17.56
N ASN A 503 -4.42 23.70 16.95
CA ASN A 503 -3.99 24.37 15.73
C ASN A 503 -3.87 25.88 15.91
N GLY A 504 -2.76 26.31 16.51
CA GLY A 504 -2.34 27.70 16.62
C GLY A 504 -0.84 27.81 16.34
N TYR A 505 -0.15 28.65 17.12
CA TYR A 505 1.30 28.76 17.10
C TYR A 505 1.93 28.44 18.47
N LEU A 506 3.21 28.09 18.45
CA LEU A 506 3.96 27.73 19.65
C LEU A 506 4.34 28.97 20.46
N GLY A 507 3.85 29.06 21.69
CA GLY A 507 4.31 29.97 22.73
C GLY A 507 5.12 29.23 23.78
N MET A 508 6.22 29.80 24.26
CA MET A 508 7.02 29.20 25.33
C MET A 508 7.34 30.24 26.39
N LEU A 509 7.07 29.89 27.64
CA LEU A 509 7.39 30.69 28.82
C LEU A 509 8.62 30.11 29.52
N GLY A 510 9.69 30.88 29.51
CA GLY A 510 10.95 30.57 30.18
C GLY A 510 11.26 31.57 31.30
N TYR A 511 12.49 31.52 31.80
CA TYR A 511 12.98 32.41 32.84
C TYR A 511 14.45 32.73 32.59
N ASP A 512 14.80 34.00 32.79
CA ASP A 512 16.17 34.49 32.68
C ASP A 512 16.69 34.89 34.06
N ALA A 513 17.73 34.20 34.53
CA ALA A 513 18.31 34.44 35.84
C ALA A 513 19.09 35.76 35.93
N ASP A 514 19.56 36.29 34.80
CA ASP A 514 20.31 37.56 34.77
C ASP A 514 19.40 38.76 35.06
N THR A 515 18.14 38.70 34.60
CA THR A 515 17.15 39.77 34.76
C THR A 515 16.05 39.47 35.79
N ASP A 516 16.04 38.26 36.38
CA ASP A 516 14.97 37.74 37.26
C ASP A 516 13.57 37.93 36.64
N ALA A 517 13.43 37.65 35.34
CA ALA A 517 12.21 37.92 34.59
C ALA A 517 11.67 36.68 33.85
N LEU A 518 10.35 36.62 33.72
CA LEU A 518 9.69 35.70 32.81
C LEU A 518 10.03 36.07 31.36
N LEU A 519 10.30 35.05 30.54
CA LEU A 519 10.72 35.22 29.16
C LEU A 519 9.70 34.59 28.21
N PHE A 520 8.98 35.45 27.49
CA PHE A 520 7.96 35.06 26.52
C PHE A 520 8.59 34.91 25.14
N SER A 521 8.33 33.78 24.48
CA SER A 521 8.85 33.56 23.15
C SER A 521 7.84 32.85 22.24
N SER A 522 7.89 33.23 20.97
CA SER A 522 7.40 32.36 19.88
C SER A 522 8.51 31.38 19.50
N LYS A 523 8.30 30.53 18.48
CA LYS A 523 9.27 29.51 18.03
C LYS A 523 10.75 29.94 17.99
N SER A 524 11.08 31.18 17.63
CA SER A 524 12.47 31.64 17.53
C SER A 524 12.67 33.13 17.79
N GLU A 525 11.70 33.82 18.40
CA GLU A 525 11.75 35.29 18.60
C GLU A 525 11.15 35.65 19.96
N LEU A 526 11.74 36.65 20.62
CA LEU A 526 11.26 37.20 21.90
C LEU A 526 10.47 38.50 21.72
N ARG A 527 10.75 39.27 20.67
CA ARG A 527 10.21 40.62 20.44
C ARG A 527 9.30 40.71 19.21
N GLY A 528 9.03 39.59 18.55
CA GLY A 528 8.14 39.52 17.40
C GLY A 528 6.67 39.59 17.82
N PRO A 529 5.74 39.91 16.88
CA PRO A 529 4.31 40.07 17.19
C PRO A 529 3.72 38.85 17.91
N PHE A 530 4.06 37.63 17.48
CA PHE A 530 3.61 36.39 18.12
C PHE A 530 4.06 36.23 19.58
N ALA A 531 5.26 36.71 19.93
CA ALA A 531 5.75 36.64 21.30
C ALA A 531 5.04 37.68 22.18
N LEU A 532 4.81 38.87 21.63
CA LEU A 532 4.08 39.95 22.31
C LEU A 532 2.60 39.57 22.51
N TRP A 533 1.92 39.03 21.49
CA TRP A 533 0.55 38.56 21.62
C TRP A 533 0.41 37.40 22.61
N PHE A 534 1.41 36.51 22.68
CA PHE A 534 1.45 35.48 23.70
C PHE A 534 1.59 36.10 25.11
N GLN A 535 2.46 37.09 25.27
CA GLN A 535 2.63 37.81 26.52
C GLN A 535 1.34 38.54 26.94
N GLU A 536 0.69 39.25 26.01
CA GLU A 536 -0.61 39.91 26.23
C GLU A 536 -1.65 38.91 26.71
N LEU A 537 -1.90 37.84 25.93
CA LEU A 537 -2.90 36.83 26.28
C LEU A 537 -2.59 36.13 27.61
N PHE A 538 -1.31 35.91 27.93
CA PHE A 538 -0.90 35.32 29.21
C PHE A 538 -1.30 36.20 30.38
N TYR A 539 -1.04 37.51 30.32
CA TYR A 539 -1.42 38.43 31.40
C TYR A 539 -2.93 38.70 31.47
N GLU A 540 -3.65 38.54 30.36
CA GLU A 540 -5.12 38.53 30.35
C GLU A 540 -5.70 37.26 30.98
N THR A 541 -5.02 36.12 30.80
CA THR A 541 -5.45 34.82 31.31
C THR A 541 -5.15 34.64 32.80
N PHE A 542 -4.01 35.15 33.30
CA PHE A 542 -3.55 34.93 34.67
C PHE A 542 -3.46 36.23 35.47
N HIS A 543 -4.10 36.26 36.63
CA HIS A 543 -3.96 37.34 37.61
C HIS A 543 -2.59 37.31 38.32
N GLU A 544 -2.21 38.41 38.96
CA GLU A 544 -0.87 38.63 39.55
C GLU A 544 -0.39 37.51 40.48
N GLU A 545 -1.25 36.98 41.35
CA GLU A 545 -0.91 35.86 42.24
C GLU A 545 -0.48 34.61 41.45
N LYS A 546 -1.20 34.27 40.38
CA LYS A 546 -0.90 33.12 39.52
C LYS A 546 0.34 33.35 38.68
N VAL A 547 0.57 34.57 38.19
CA VAL A 547 1.81 34.93 37.49
C VAL A 547 3.02 34.69 38.39
N ASN A 548 2.94 35.08 39.67
CA ASN A 548 4.01 34.84 40.64
C ASN A 548 4.21 33.34 40.91
N GLU A 549 3.14 32.56 41.11
CA GLU A 549 3.24 31.10 41.23
C GLU A 549 3.91 30.46 39.99
N ILE A 550 3.56 30.93 38.79
CA ILE A 550 4.15 30.43 37.54
C ILE A 550 5.63 30.80 37.44
N LYS A 551 6.01 32.03 37.80
CA LYS A 551 7.41 32.46 37.82
C LYS A 551 8.23 31.57 38.75
N GLU A 552 7.73 31.28 39.94
CA GLU A 552 8.41 30.38 40.89
C GLU A 552 8.55 28.95 40.32
N VAL A 553 7.50 28.38 39.72
CA VAL A 553 7.58 27.05 39.08
C VAL A 553 8.62 27.03 37.97
N VAL A 554 8.58 28.00 37.06
CA VAL A 554 9.50 28.09 35.91
C VAL A 554 10.95 28.31 36.39
N LYS A 555 11.15 29.08 37.46
CA LYS A 555 12.45 29.38 38.06
C LYS A 555 13.04 28.17 38.79
N GLU A 556 12.37 27.72 39.86
CA GLU A 556 12.88 26.73 40.80
C GLU A 556 12.97 25.33 40.19
N GLU A 557 12.03 24.94 39.33
CA GLU A 557 12.07 23.62 38.68
C GLU A 557 12.95 23.61 37.42
N GLY A 558 13.42 24.76 36.94
CA GLY A 558 14.26 24.84 35.75
C GLY A 558 13.53 24.42 34.47
N VAL A 559 12.23 24.75 34.34
CA VAL A 559 11.35 24.28 33.25
C VAL A 559 10.82 25.40 32.37
N SER A 560 10.55 25.11 31.11
CA SER A 560 9.75 25.96 30.22
C SER A 560 8.33 25.43 30.14
N LEU A 561 7.34 26.31 30.26
CA LEU A 561 5.95 25.96 29.99
C LEU A 561 5.68 26.19 28.50
N VAL A 562 5.30 25.13 27.79
CA VAL A 562 5.08 25.16 26.35
C VAL A 562 3.58 25.20 26.08
N PHE A 563 3.12 26.21 25.35
CA PHE A 563 1.72 26.44 25.03
C PHE A 563 1.47 26.39 23.52
N GLU A 564 0.26 25.95 23.14
CA GLU A 564 -0.33 26.39 21.88
C GLU A 564 -1.13 27.66 22.16
N VAL A 565 -0.80 28.72 21.42
CA VAL A 565 -1.48 30.02 21.48
C VAL A 565 -2.43 30.10 20.29
N ILE A 566 -3.71 30.29 20.56
CA ILE A 566 -4.79 30.33 19.58
C ILE A 566 -5.42 31.72 19.65
N LEU A 567 -5.35 32.45 18.55
CA LEU A 567 -5.90 33.80 18.42
C LEU A 567 -6.70 33.87 17.10
N PRO A 568 -8.00 33.53 17.08
CA PRO A 568 -8.76 33.35 15.83
C PRO A 568 -8.82 34.62 14.98
N GLU A 569 -8.83 35.80 15.60
CA GLU A 569 -8.85 37.09 14.90
C GLU A 569 -7.46 37.54 14.45
N LYS A 570 -6.45 37.49 15.34
CA LYS A 570 -5.09 37.99 15.06
C LYS A 570 -4.27 37.03 14.17
N ASP A 571 -4.47 35.71 14.30
CA ASP A 571 -3.71 34.67 13.60
C ASP A 571 -4.57 33.45 13.19
N PRO A 572 -5.52 33.65 12.25
CA PRO A 572 -6.43 32.61 11.79
C PRO A 572 -5.67 31.46 11.12
N HIS A 573 -5.76 30.28 11.74
CA HIS A 573 -5.15 29.05 11.29
C HIS A 573 -6.08 28.25 10.33
N ILE A 574 -6.06 26.91 10.35
CA ILE A 574 -6.88 26.08 9.44
C ILE A 574 -8.14 25.59 10.15
N ILE A 575 -8.01 25.21 11.41
CA ILE A 575 -9.13 24.80 12.26
C ILE A 575 -9.77 26.05 12.85
N LYS A 576 -11.09 26.11 12.83
CA LYS A 576 -11.85 27.23 13.35
C LYS A 576 -11.94 27.13 14.87
N TYR A 577 -11.75 28.26 15.54
CA TYR A 577 -11.91 28.45 16.96
C TYR A 577 -12.73 29.73 17.15
N GLU A 578 -13.58 29.75 18.18
CA GLU A 578 -14.48 30.88 18.45
C GLU A 578 -13.87 31.92 19.40
N GLU A 579 -12.92 31.51 20.24
CA GLU A 579 -12.32 32.33 21.29
C GLU A 579 -10.80 32.15 21.36
N ASP A 580 -10.14 33.13 21.98
CA ASP A 580 -8.72 33.07 22.28
C ASP A 580 -8.43 32.00 23.34
N HIS A 581 -7.38 31.21 23.13
CA HIS A 581 -7.01 30.14 24.05
C HIS A 581 -5.51 30.04 24.28
N LEU A 582 -5.13 29.81 25.54
CA LEU A 582 -3.85 29.23 25.92
C LEU A 582 -4.05 27.77 26.32
N ILE A 583 -3.41 26.86 25.58
CA ILE A 583 -3.43 25.43 25.87
C ILE A 583 -2.03 24.99 26.26
N LEU A 584 -1.83 24.59 27.52
CA LEU A 584 -0.57 24.08 28.02
C LEU A 584 -0.31 22.67 27.43
N LEU A 585 0.73 22.55 26.63
CA LEU A 585 1.06 21.32 25.90
C LEU A 585 1.95 20.38 26.71
N ASP A 586 3.06 20.88 27.23
CA ASP A 586 4.01 20.12 28.05
C ASP A 586 4.84 21.06 28.94
N ILE A 587 5.45 20.50 29.99
CA ILE A 587 6.44 21.16 30.85
C ILE A 587 7.80 20.58 30.47
N VAL A 588 8.67 21.39 29.85
CA VAL A 588 9.94 20.92 29.26
C VAL A 588 11.12 21.40 30.11
N LYS A 589 12.03 20.51 30.50
CA LYS A 589 13.21 20.89 31.27
C LYS A 589 14.15 21.74 30.43
N ARG A 590 14.74 22.78 31.03
CA ARG A 590 15.75 23.65 30.39
C ARG A 590 17.14 23.02 30.46
N THR A 591 17.25 21.78 30.00
CA THR A 591 18.48 20.98 29.93
C THR A 591 18.95 20.80 28.49
N SER A 592 20.19 20.38 28.28
CA SER A 592 20.77 20.16 26.93
C SER A 592 20.18 18.94 26.23
N GLN A 593 20.00 17.84 26.97
CA GLN A 593 19.21 16.69 26.55
C GLN A 593 17.72 16.99 26.76
N TYR A 594 16.90 16.67 25.75
CA TYR A 594 15.46 16.88 25.82
C TYR A 594 14.82 15.97 26.87
N GLN A 595 14.15 16.60 27.84
CA GLN A 595 13.34 15.94 28.85
C GLN A 595 12.09 16.77 29.11
N LYS A 596 11.00 16.10 29.47
CA LYS A 596 9.76 16.74 29.88
C LYS A 596 9.12 16.02 31.05
N GLU A 597 8.26 16.71 31.76
CA GLU A 597 7.50 16.14 32.87
C GLU A 597 6.40 15.19 32.42
N SER A 598 5.96 14.34 33.35
CA SER A 598 4.89 13.38 33.09
C SER A 598 3.55 14.06 32.77
N TRP A 599 2.70 13.32 32.05
CA TRP A 599 1.31 13.72 31.79
C TRP A 599 0.54 14.06 33.08
N GLN A 600 0.75 13.31 34.17
CA GLN A 600 0.07 13.59 35.44
C GLN A 600 0.53 14.92 36.04
N ARG A 601 1.83 15.21 36.00
CA ARG A 601 2.38 16.48 36.48
C ARG A 601 1.85 17.67 35.67
N LEU A 602 1.70 17.51 34.36
CA LEU A 602 1.10 18.49 33.45
C LEU A 602 -0.35 18.80 33.84
N VAL A 603 -1.19 17.78 34.01
CA VAL A 603 -2.60 17.94 34.40
C VAL A 603 -2.70 18.63 35.76
N ASN A 604 -1.94 18.17 36.75
CA ASN A 604 -1.94 18.77 38.10
C ASN A 604 -1.54 20.26 38.05
N LEU A 605 -0.57 20.64 37.20
CA LEU A 605 -0.20 22.04 37.03
C LEU A 605 -1.33 22.83 36.36
N GLY A 606 -1.90 22.29 35.28
CA GLY A 606 -3.00 22.91 34.55
C GLY A 606 -4.18 23.23 35.45
N GLU A 607 -4.61 22.25 36.25
CA GLU A 607 -5.68 22.41 37.25
C GLU A 607 -5.33 23.46 38.32
N LYS A 608 -4.11 23.41 38.87
CA LYS A 608 -3.64 24.39 39.87
C LYS A 608 -3.62 25.83 39.34
N LEU A 609 -3.27 26.00 38.07
CA LEU A 609 -3.17 27.30 37.41
C LEU A 609 -4.47 27.76 36.76
N GLY A 610 -5.47 26.87 36.62
CA GLY A 610 -6.71 27.18 35.91
C GLY A 610 -6.53 27.28 34.39
N VAL A 611 -5.54 26.59 33.81
CA VAL A 611 -5.28 26.60 32.36
C VAL A 611 -5.58 25.25 31.72
N LYS A 612 -6.18 25.28 30.52
CA LYS A 612 -6.46 24.06 29.75
C LYS A 612 -5.15 23.40 29.34
N VAL A 613 -5.07 22.08 29.45
CA VAL A 613 -3.97 21.26 28.92
C VAL A 613 -4.38 20.57 27.62
N LYS A 614 -3.42 20.13 26.79
CA LYS A 614 -3.70 19.30 25.60
C LYS A 614 -4.55 18.08 26.00
N ASP A 615 -5.42 17.56 25.13
CA ASP A 615 -6.28 16.43 25.53
C ASP A 615 -5.58 15.09 25.29
N LYS A 616 -5.66 14.16 26.25
CA LYS A 616 -5.30 12.76 26.03
C LYS A 616 -6.47 12.02 25.39
N VAL A 617 -6.30 11.56 24.15
CA VAL A 617 -7.36 10.96 23.34
C VAL A 617 -7.49 9.47 23.64
N HIS A 618 -6.37 8.75 23.58
CA HIS A 618 -6.35 7.31 23.83
C HIS A 618 -4.95 6.81 24.16
N THR A 619 -4.87 5.68 24.85
CA THR A 619 -3.63 4.96 25.13
C THR A 619 -3.78 3.52 24.63
N PHE A 620 -2.94 3.14 23.66
CA PHE A 620 -2.89 1.80 23.09
C PHE A 620 -1.86 0.95 23.82
N THR A 621 -2.19 -0.32 24.02
CA THR A 621 -1.31 -1.33 24.64
C THR A 621 -0.58 -2.19 23.62
N ASP A 622 -0.98 -2.12 22.35
CA ASP A 622 -0.44 -2.95 21.27
C ASP A 622 -0.51 -2.24 19.90
N TRP A 623 0.25 -2.77 18.95
CA TRP A 623 0.37 -2.25 17.59
C TRP A 623 -0.92 -2.33 16.78
N LEU A 624 -1.70 -3.41 16.91
CA LEU A 624 -2.91 -3.57 16.11
C LEU A 624 -3.94 -2.50 16.48
N GLY A 625 -4.10 -2.21 17.77
CA GLY A 625 -4.95 -1.15 18.27
C GLY A 625 -4.56 0.23 17.69
N PHE A 626 -3.28 0.59 17.81
CA PHE A 626 -2.77 1.86 17.27
C PHE A 626 -2.93 1.95 15.75
N TYR A 627 -2.56 0.89 15.02
CA TYR A 627 -2.61 0.85 13.57
C TYR A 627 -4.04 1.01 13.03
N ARG A 628 -5.03 0.34 13.62
CA ARG A 628 -6.45 0.51 13.26
C ARG A 628 -6.98 1.91 13.55
N PHE A 629 -6.50 2.54 14.63
CA PHE A 629 -6.80 3.94 14.89
C PHE A 629 -6.21 4.85 13.80
N TYR A 630 -4.93 4.67 13.47
CA TYR A 630 -4.25 5.41 12.41
C TYR A 630 -4.96 5.26 11.06
N GLN A 631 -5.35 4.05 10.65
CA GLN A 631 -6.04 3.82 9.38
C GLN A 631 -7.39 4.54 9.32
N ARG A 632 -8.21 4.41 10.37
CA ARG A 632 -9.52 5.10 10.44
C ARG A 632 -9.35 6.61 10.37
N PHE A 633 -8.42 7.16 11.16
CA PHE A 633 -8.16 8.59 11.16
C PHE A 633 -7.71 9.13 9.79
N ASN A 634 -6.88 8.38 9.04
CA ASN A 634 -6.45 8.82 7.71
C ASN A 634 -7.53 8.67 6.61
N LYS A 635 -8.63 7.95 6.89
CA LYS A 635 -9.78 7.85 5.98
C LYS A 635 -10.90 8.84 6.36
N ASP A 636 -10.85 9.44 7.55
CA ASP A 636 -11.92 10.27 8.10
C ASP A 636 -11.78 11.75 7.70
N LEU A 637 -12.58 12.17 6.72
CA LEU A 637 -12.68 13.57 6.27
C LEU A 637 -13.58 14.43 7.17
N SER A 638 -14.38 13.82 8.04
CA SER A 638 -15.31 14.52 8.94
C SER A 638 -14.65 15.08 10.19
N CYS A 639 -13.44 14.61 10.49
CA CYS A 639 -12.69 15.05 11.66
C CYS A 639 -12.06 16.43 11.42
N GLU A 640 -12.74 17.50 11.85
CA GLU A 640 -12.28 18.89 11.75
C GLU A 640 -11.19 19.26 12.77
N ILE A 641 -10.13 18.45 12.83
CA ILE A 641 -8.96 18.69 13.70
C ILE A 641 -7.68 18.73 12.87
N GLU A 642 -6.61 19.34 13.39
CA GLU A 642 -5.31 19.26 12.70
C GLU A 642 -4.78 17.82 12.71
N GLY A 643 -4.93 17.13 13.83
CA GLY A 643 -4.61 15.73 14.00
C GLY A 643 -4.12 15.43 15.41
N TYR A 644 -3.12 14.55 15.51
CA TYR A 644 -2.68 14.03 16.79
C TYR A 644 -1.15 14.02 16.93
N ILE A 645 -0.70 14.18 18.18
CA ILE A 645 0.65 13.87 18.61
C ILE A 645 0.65 12.45 19.18
N VAL A 646 1.61 11.64 18.76
CA VAL A 646 1.78 10.26 19.22
C VAL A 646 3.06 10.20 20.03
N GLU A 647 2.99 9.60 21.20
CA GLU A 647 4.12 9.44 22.12
C GLU A 647 4.13 8.02 22.66
N ASP A 648 5.27 7.36 22.59
CA ASP A 648 5.45 6.02 23.16
C ASP A 648 6.02 6.08 24.59
N ALA A 649 6.13 4.93 25.26
CA ALA A 649 6.61 4.86 26.64
C ALA A 649 8.10 5.18 26.82
N SER A 650 8.88 5.17 25.73
CA SER A 650 10.30 5.58 25.75
C SER A 650 10.49 7.09 25.54
N GLY A 651 9.41 7.82 25.24
CA GLY A 651 9.44 9.25 24.92
C GLY A 651 9.62 9.54 23.43
N LEU A 652 9.56 8.54 22.55
CA LEU A 652 9.57 8.74 21.11
C LEU A 652 8.29 9.48 20.70
N MET A 653 8.45 10.62 20.05
CA MET A 653 7.33 11.43 19.55
C MET A 653 7.23 11.40 18.03
N THR A 654 6.01 11.25 17.51
CA THR A 654 5.65 11.45 16.10
C THR A 654 4.30 12.15 16.00
N LYS A 655 3.81 12.43 14.79
CA LYS A 655 2.49 13.03 14.60
C LYS A 655 1.78 12.48 13.37
N MET A 656 0.47 12.62 13.38
CA MET A 656 -0.39 12.38 12.22
C MET A 656 -1.29 13.59 12.00
N LYS A 657 -1.55 13.94 10.75
CA LYS A 657 -2.41 15.06 10.37
C LYS A 657 -3.64 14.54 9.65
N GLY A 658 -4.79 15.11 9.98
CA GLY A 658 -6.08 14.67 9.45
C GLY A 658 -6.25 15.02 7.97
N PRO A 659 -6.98 14.21 7.20
CA PRO A 659 -7.32 14.50 5.80
C PRO A 659 -7.97 15.88 5.62
N TYR A 660 -8.92 16.25 6.47
CA TYR A 660 -9.57 17.57 6.48
C TYR A 660 -8.55 18.71 6.54
N TYR A 661 -7.66 18.66 7.54
CA TYR A 661 -6.63 19.69 7.72
C TYR A 661 -5.65 19.74 6.54
N LEU A 662 -5.23 18.59 6.01
CA LEU A 662 -4.30 18.53 4.88
C LEU A 662 -4.93 19.13 3.62
N PHE A 663 -6.20 18.85 3.35
CA PHE A 663 -6.99 19.47 2.28
C PHE A 663 -7.00 20.99 2.42
N TRP A 664 -7.47 21.53 3.54
CA TRP A 664 -7.59 22.99 3.72
C TRP A 664 -6.24 23.70 3.79
N ARG A 665 -5.20 23.04 4.32
CA ARG A 665 -3.83 23.55 4.27
C ARG A 665 -3.31 23.62 2.83
N HIS A 666 -3.66 22.66 1.98
CA HIS A 666 -3.36 22.72 0.55
C HIS A 666 -4.13 23.86 -0.11
N MET A 667 -5.45 23.95 0.12
CA MET A 667 -6.28 25.01 -0.45
C MET A 667 -5.85 26.41 0.01
N ARG A 668 -5.34 26.60 1.23
CA ARG A 668 -4.74 27.87 1.67
C ARG A 668 -3.55 28.29 0.81
N LYS A 669 -2.72 27.35 0.36
CA LYS A 669 -1.60 27.64 -0.56
C LYS A 669 -2.11 27.96 -1.96
N VAL A 670 -3.09 27.20 -2.46
CA VAL A 670 -3.73 27.45 -3.75
C VAL A 670 -4.34 28.85 -3.79
N LYS A 671 -5.07 29.21 -2.73
CA LYS A 671 -5.63 30.54 -2.49
C LYS A 671 -4.57 31.63 -2.56
N ALA A 672 -3.43 31.48 -1.87
CA ALA A 672 -2.35 32.46 -1.90
C ALA A 672 -1.79 32.65 -3.32
N ASN A 673 -1.51 31.56 -4.04
CA ASN A 673 -1.02 31.62 -5.42
C ASN A 673 -2.02 32.28 -6.37
N LEU A 674 -3.32 31.98 -6.22
CA LEU A 674 -4.38 32.57 -7.04
C LEU A 674 -4.54 34.07 -6.75
N ALA A 675 -4.44 34.46 -5.49
CA ALA A 675 -4.46 35.86 -5.06
C ALA A 675 -3.28 36.67 -5.65
N ASP A 676 -2.11 36.05 -5.81
CA ASP A 676 -0.92 36.67 -6.41
C ASP A 676 -0.89 36.60 -7.95
N GLY A 677 -1.97 36.15 -8.59
CA GLY A 677 -2.05 36.05 -10.06
C GLY A 677 -1.20 34.93 -10.66
N GLN A 678 -0.66 34.03 -9.83
CA GLN A 678 0.21 32.91 -10.24
C GLN A 678 -0.60 31.66 -10.60
N SER A 679 -1.69 31.82 -11.35
CA SER A 679 -2.59 30.73 -11.74
C SER A 679 -1.92 29.65 -12.61
N HIS A 680 -0.84 29.99 -13.32
CA HIS A 680 -0.08 29.05 -14.14
C HIS A 680 0.83 28.10 -13.34
N MET A 681 1.13 28.42 -12.06
CA MET A 681 1.91 27.57 -11.14
C MET A 681 1.02 26.64 -10.29
N LEU A 682 -0.26 26.50 -10.64
CA LEU A 682 -1.15 25.55 -10.00
C LEU A 682 -0.70 24.13 -10.32
N TYR A 683 -0.30 23.41 -9.28
CA TYR A 683 -0.03 21.98 -9.34
C TYR A 683 -1.34 21.25 -9.65
N LYS A 684 -1.71 21.14 -10.94
CA LYS A 684 -2.82 20.28 -11.38
C LYS A 684 -2.65 18.85 -10.85
N ASP A 685 -1.41 18.42 -10.65
CA ASP A 685 -1.06 17.10 -10.09
C ASP A 685 -1.37 16.94 -8.59
N LEU A 686 -1.66 18.02 -7.84
CA LEU A 686 -2.03 17.98 -6.42
C LEU A 686 -3.53 18.13 -6.16
N MET A 687 -4.30 18.59 -7.15
CA MET A 687 -5.76 18.61 -7.08
C MET A 687 -6.29 17.25 -7.54
N VAL A 688 -6.57 16.39 -6.56
CA VAL A 688 -6.84 14.96 -6.79
C VAL A 688 -8.30 14.56 -6.58
N SER A 689 -9.13 15.45 -6.03
CA SER A 689 -10.56 15.19 -5.80
C SER A 689 -11.45 16.24 -6.48
N GLU A 690 -12.71 15.89 -6.72
CA GLU A 690 -13.71 16.79 -7.29
C GLU A 690 -13.86 18.07 -6.45
N GLU A 691 -13.80 17.95 -5.13
CA GLU A 691 -13.91 19.07 -4.18
C GLU A 691 -12.77 20.08 -4.33
N HIS A 692 -11.55 19.63 -4.66
CA HIS A 692 -10.45 20.54 -4.95
C HIS A 692 -10.79 21.44 -6.12
N PHE A 693 -11.31 20.86 -7.21
CA PHE A 693 -11.69 21.59 -8.41
C PHE A 693 -12.89 22.50 -8.16
N ARG A 694 -13.91 22.01 -7.44
CA ARG A 694 -15.10 22.82 -7.10
C ARG A 694 -14.73 24.06 -6.29
N PHE A 695 -13.93 23.92 -5.24
CA PHE A 695 -13.50 25.08 -4.43
C PHE A 695 -12.55 26.01 -5.21
N TYR A 696 -11.67 25.45 -6.03
CA TYR A 696 -10.78 26.24 -6.89
C TYR A 696 -11.54 27.08 -7.92
N ASP A 697 -12.47 26.47 -8.66
CA ASP A 697 -13.29 27.14 -9.66
C ASP A 697 -14.20 28.18 -9.00
N TRP A 698 -14.75 27.86 -7.82
CA TRP A 698 -15.47 28.81 -7.00
C TRP A 698 -14.62 30.04 -6.64
N MET A 699 -13.40 29.84 -6.11
CA MET A 699 -12.47 30.93 -5.76
C MET A 699 -12.13 31.80 -6.98
N LYS A 700 -11.95 31.18 -8.15
CA LYS A 700 -11.67 31.89 -9.39
C LYS A 700 -12.84 32.78 -9.81
N ARG A 701 -14.06 32.22 -9.80
CA ARG A 701 -15.29 32.95 -10.12
C ARG A 701 -15.52 34.13 -9.16
N VAL A 702 -15.44 33.92 -7.85
CA VAL A 702 -15.65 35.02 -6.88
C VAL A 702 -14.55 36.09 -6.96
N ARG A 703 -13.32 35.72 -7.32
CA ARG A 703 -12.24 36.69 -7.60
C ARG A 703 -12.55 37.53 -8.85
N GLU A 704 -13.10 36.93 -9.90
CA GLU A 704 -13.51 37.64 -11.12
C GLU A 704 -14.71 38.57 -10.86
N GLU A 705 -15.67 38.13 -10.05
CA GLU A 705 -16.88 38.89 -9.72
C GLU A 705 -16.67 40.00 -8.68
N ARG A 706 -15.87 39.74 -7.64
CA ARG A 706 -15.71 40.62 -6.46
C ARG A 706 -14.37 41.37 -6.42
N GLY A 707 -13.50 41.15 -7.41
CA GLY A 707 -12.25 41.87 -7.59
C GLY A 707 -11.01 41.11 -7.11
N GLU A 708 -9.84 41.52 -7.62
CA GLU A 708 -8.58 40.77 -7.48
C GLU A 708 -8.05 40.66 -6.05
N ASN A 709 -8.39 41.62 -5.18
CA ASN A 709 -7.97 41.65 -3.78
C ASN A 709 -8.86 40.83 -2.85
N PHE A 710 -10.06 40.40 -3.29
CA PHE A 710 -11.02 39.69 -2.45
C PHE A 710 -10.38 38.50 -1.72
N LEU A 711 -9.62 37.67 -2.45
CA LEU A 711 -8.92 36.53 -1.84
C LEU A 711 -7.81 36.96 -0.86
N LYS A 712 -7.17 38.12 -1.04
CA LYS A 712 -6.13 38.60 -0.11
C LYS A 712 -6.71 39.05 1.22
N GLU A 713 -7.90 39.64 1.17
CA GLU A 713 -8.59 40.23 2.32
C GLU A 713 -9.31 39.20 3.20
N HIS A 714 -9.65 38.02 2.65
CA HIS A 714 -10.37 36.97 3.38
C HIS A 714 -9.44 35.86 3.85
N THR A 715 -9.71 35.27 5.00
CA THR A 715 -9.00 34.08 5.49
C THR A 715 -9.45 32.82 4.74
N ILE A 716 -8.70 31.71 4.84
CA ILE A 716 -9.15 30.45 4.25
C ILE A 716 -10.44 29.93 4.91
N ILE A 717 -10.63 30.22 6.20
CA ILE A 717 -11.82 29.83 6.95
C ILE A 717 -13.05 30.58 6.43
N GLN A 718 -12.94 31.91 6.26
CA GLN A 718 -14.05 32.72 5.71
C GLN A 718 -14.45 32.25 4.30
N LEU A 719 -13.46 31.99 3.43
CA LEU A 719 -13.72 31.49 2.08
C LEU A 719 -14.34 30.09 2.08
N ARG A 720 -13.88 29.21 2.98
CA ARG A 720 -14.48 27.88 3.15
C ARG A 720 -15.94 28.01 3.58
N ASP A 721 -16.22 28.80 4.60
CA ASP A 721 -17.56 28.96 5.17
C ASP A 721 -18.51 29.54 4.11
N GLU A 722 -18.10 30.56 3.34
CA GLU A 722 -18.89 31.08 2.21
C GLU A 722 -19.13 30.02 1.12
N PHE A 723 -18.11 29.25 0.75
CA PHE A 723 -18.26 28.20 -0.26
C PHE A 723 -19.25 27.12 0.17
N LEU A 724 -19.17 26.68 1.43
CA LEU A 724 -20.06 25.67 1.98
C LEU A 724 -21.49 26.19 2.08
N GLU A 725 -21.68 27.46 2.43
CA GLU A 725 -23.01 28.10 2.41
C GLU A 725 -23.60 28.16 0.99
N GLU A 726 -22.80 28.48 -0.02
CA GLU A 726 -23.26 28.54 -1.41
C GLU A 726 -23.61 27.15 -1.95
N VAL A 727 -22.73 26.17 -1.75
CA VAL A 727 -22.97 24.77 -2.15
C VAL A 727 -24.17 24.18 -1.41
N GLY A 728 -24.37 24.53 -0.14
CA GLY A 728 -25.54 24.12 0.64
C GLY A 728 -26.86 24.70 0.11
N LYS A 729 -26.83 25.88 -0.50
CA LYS A 729 -28.01 26.53 -1.11
C LYS A 729 -28.42 25.89 -2.44
N ASP A 730 -27.47 25.40 -3.23
CA ASP A 730 -27.74 24.76 -4.53
C ASP A 730 -28.32 23.34 -4.40
N ASN A 731 -28.09 22.65 -3.28
CA ASN A 731 -28.46 21.24 -3.13
C ASN A 731 -29.80 20.97 -2.43
N GLY A 732 -30.52 21.95 -1.88
CA GLY A 732 -31.86 21.76 -1.30
C GLY A 732 -31.96 20.65 -0.23
N VAL A 733 -30.84 20.16 0.28
CA VAL A 733 -30.71 19.08 1.25
C VAL A 733 -29.77 19.59 2.33
N GLN A 734 -30.33 19.77 3.52
CA GLN A 734 -29.53 19.92 4.73
C GLN A 734 -28.61 18.71 4.88
N GLY A 735 -27.30 19.00 4.88
CA GLY A 735 -26.29 18.22 5.60
C GLY A 735 -26.23 16.72 5.31
N SER A 736 -25.60 16.35 4.18
CA SER A 736 -24.76 15.15 4.17
C SER A 736 -23.71 15.26 3.07
N LEU A 737 -22.65 16.00 3.36
CA LEU A 737 -21.30 15.72 2.85
C LEU A 737 -20.34 15.97 4.02
N LEU A 738 -20.59 15.18 5.07
CA LEU A 738 -19.58 14.55 5.88
C LEU A 738 -19.81 13.05 5.78
#